data_AF-A0A238BQE1-F1
#
_entry.id   AF-A0A238BQE1-F1
#
_cell.length_a   1.000
_cell.length_b   1.000
_cell.length_c   1.000
_cell.angle_alpha   90.00
_cell.angle_beta   90.00
_cell.angle_gamma   90.00
#
_symmetry.space_group_name_H-M   'P 1'
#
loop_
_entity.id
_entity.type
_entity.pdbx_description
1 polymer ?
#
loop_
_entity_poly.entity_id
_entity_poly.type
_entity_poly.pdbx_seq_one_letter_code
_entity_poly.pdbx_strand_id
1 'polypeptide(L)'
;MKSLKLKWFHRTVYNIRMLCTYKPRKPKGSIPSKTVNLDVDPKLIRNIGIIAHIDAGKTTVTERLLYLAGATKFLGNVDSGNTVTDFMELERERGITIQSAAITLFWKKHRINLIDTPGHVDFTLEVERCLRVLDGAVTILDASAGVQAQTITVWRQAKKFSIPSVFFLNKMDKQTADFHKSVDSITERLGLKNPINVCIPITCKDKHVVEIVDIINKRHLHFDLDDEARWIDLKENYSHFEQMMTAREEMFSKLADLDDHFAEIFLETSSENNALNVEALNAIRRLTLAHQIIPVACGSALRCVQSVSPILDLVVNCLPCPTEKNSFVNKIFGNDLSALVFKIRHDKRLGQLTYARIYSGEIKNMGSLYNANKGSVENKFNVHIPHSDQLELTSSVKAGNIAVLTGMKSTVTSDTLVASKKAAEIASERRRKLIDKDLAGVYNLFFQTSAGHLEHSVDPVKSILLTGIEAPDPVYFCTVEAPSEASNALQELAIEDPSLQMRYDNELGQTIIGAMGELHIEVIKDRLQRDYGLNVFMGSLQVAYREVIDSEVTNTTVLNATFGDSELKHECRITFTIKPSRDSGKFKEIVVLLDDSNEYAGVGIYENWLNAINEGCTNALCSGPLAGFAVYDVAVILTDFVTSGKRLNPSVISAAASKCVTEALQKAGTHLLEPIMNIEVITTSKRYADMTLQEIYKRRGIVSESGIECIGDTYVVRCIMPLAELQGFSKNIRIITSGYASIHLEIGGYQDVSEQKQKEIVNPTKSGFID
;
A
#
# COMPACT_ATOMS: atom_id res chain seq x y z
N MET A 1 -84.29 26.16 -21.53
CA MET A 1 -83.28 25.33 -20.86
C MET A 1 -82.14 26.24 -20.45
N LYS A 2 -82.04 26.56 -19.15
CA LYS A 2 -81.19 27.65 -18.63
C LYS A 2 -79.74 27.22 -18.47
N SER A 3 -78.82 28.00 -19.04
CA SER A 3 -77.39 27.96 -18.76
C SER A 3 -77.13 28.35 -17.30
N LEU A 4 -76.37 27.53 -16.56
CA LEU A 4 -75.86 27.92 -15.25
C LEU A 4 -74.39 27.52 -15.13
N LYS A 5 -73.57 28.57 -14.98
CA LYS A 5 -72.16 28.57 -14.59
C LYS A 5 -71.97 27.72 -13.33
N LEU A 6 -71.11 26.71 -13.37
CA LEU A 6 -70.62 26.03 -12.17
C LEU A 6 -69.60 26.93 -11.46
N LYS A 7 -70.05 27.57 -10.39
CA LYS A 7 -69.21 28.15 -9.34
C LYS A 7 -68.68 27.01 -8.47
N TRP A 8 -67.35 26.99 -8.33
CA TRP A 8 -66.62 26.23 -7.32
C TRP A 8 -67.08 26.63 -5.91
N PHE A 9 -67.40 25.64 -5.07
CA PHE A 9 -67.79 25.83 -3.68
C PHE A 9 -66.63 25.52 -2.72
N HIS A 10 -66.32 26.53 -1.90
CA HIS A 10 -65.70 26.55 -0.55
C HIS A 10 -65.03 25.26 -0.04
N ARG A 11 -63.71 25.19 0.22
CA ARG A 11 -62.82 26.02 1.08
C ARG A 11 -63.09 25.87 2.58
N THR A 12 -62.76 24.70 3.12
CA THR A 12 -62.53 24.48 4.56
C THR A 12 -61.08 24.85 4.88
N VAL A 13 -60.93 25.84 5.75
CA VAL A 13 -59.67 26.41 6.21
C VAL A 13 -59.04 25.49 7.25
N TYR A 14 -57.98 24.77 6.87
CA TYR A 14 -56.95 24.35 7.83
C TYR A 14 -55.71 25.20 7.61
N ASN A 15 -55.37 25.98 8.64
CA ASN A 15 -54.16 26.79 8.74
C ASN A 15 -52.92 25.87 8.72
N ILE A 16 -52.39 25.58 7.53
CA ILE A 16 -50.99 25.15 7.38
C ILE A 16 -50.16 26.42 7.25
N ARG A 17 -49.80 26.99 8.39
CA ARG A 17 -48.85 28.09 8.46
C ARG A 17 -47.47 27.50 8.20
N MET A 18 -46.94 27.74 7.00
CA MET A 18 -45.51 27.60 6.73
C MET A 18 -44.72 28.32 7.82
N LEU A 19 -43.98 27.55 8.62
CA LEU A 19 -42.91 28.03 9.49
C LEU A 19 -41.69 27.13 9.32
N CYS A 20 -41.23 26.97 8.08
CA CYS A 20 -39.82 26.64 7.83
C CYS A 20 -38.98 27.89 8.10
N THR A 21 -38.68 28.13 9.37
CA THR A 21 -37.48 28.87 9.78
C THR A 21 -36.81 28.10 10.89
N TYR A 22 -36.27 26.93 10.55
CA TYR A 22 -35.27 26.28 11.40
C TYR A 22 -34.05 27.20 11.40
N LYS A 23 -33.90 28.02 12.45
CA LYS A 23 -32.66 28.75 12.75
C LYS A 23 -31.75 27.77 13.49
N PRO A 24 -30.67 27.26 12.87
CA PRO A 24 -29.74 26.38 13.56
C PRO A 24 -29.07 27.12 14.71
N ARG A 25 -29.13 26.54 15.91
CA ARG A 25 -28.42 27.05 17.08
C ARG A 25 -26.94 26.66 16.96
N LYS A 26 -26.05 27.66 17.01
CA LYS A 26 -24.61 27.44 17.13
C LYS A 26 -24.32 26.62 18.39
N PRO A 27 -23.43 25.62 18.36
CA PRO A 27 -22.85 25.09 19.58
C PRO A 27 -22.13 26.24 20.31
N LYS A 28 -22.54 26.51 21.56
CA LYS A 28 -21.87 27.47 22.44
C LYS A 28 -20.53 26.88 22.84
N GLY A 29 -19.46 27.44 22.27
CA GLY A 29 -18.09 26.91 22.31
C GLY A 29 -17.36 27.07 20.98
N SER A 30 -18.09 27.33 19.88
CA SER A 30 -17.49 27.65 18.59
C SER A 30 -16.69 28.96 18.66
N ILE A 31 -15.37 28.83 18.46
CA ILE A 31 -14.49 29.96 18.20
C ILE A 31 -15.07 30.67 16.97
N PRO A 32 -15.32 32.00 17.01
CA PRO A 32 -15.80 32.72 15.84
C PRO A 32 -14.79 32.56 14.70
N SER A 33 -15.27 32.50 13.46
CA SER A 33 -14.48 32.41 12.22
C SER A 33 -13.58 33.65 12.01
N LYS A 34 -12.63 33.87 12.91
CA LYS A 34 -11.42 34.62 12.67
C LYS A 34 -10.50 33.70 11.89
N THR A 35 -9.79 34.25 10.91
CA THR A 35 -8.71 33.62 10.16
C THR A 35 -7.94 32.70 11.09
N VAL A 36 -8.07 31.39 10.90
CA VAL A 36 -7.49 30.41 11.80
C VAL A 36 -5.98 30.63 11.72
N ASN A 37 -5.35 30.95 12.84
CA ASN A 37 -3.91 31.14 12.84
C ASN A 37 -3.27 29.75 12.62
N LEU A 38 -2.80 29.52 11.39
CA LEU A 38 -2.16 28.27 10.98
C LEU A 38 -0.78 28.11 11.61
N ASP A 39 -0.20 29.20 12.13
CA ASP A 39 1.09 29.23 12.84
C ASP A 39 0.86 29.03 14.34
N VAL A 40 0.92 27.76 14.75
CA VAL A 40 0.80 27.33 16.15
C VAL A 40 2.16 26.85 16.64
N ASP A 41 2.47 27.09 17.92
CA ASP A 41 3.67 26.53 18.57
C ASP A 41 3.76 25.01 18.29
N PRO A 42 4.92 24.50 17.81
CA PRO A 42 5.14 23.08 17.58
C PRO A 42 4.73 22.17 18.75
N LYS A 43 4.82 22.63 20.00
CA LYS A 43 4.39 21.87 21.19
C LYS A 43 2.89 21.60 21.25
N LEU A 44 2.09 22.46 20.59
CA LEU A 44 0.64 22.35 20.52
C LEU A 44 0.16 21.63 19.25
N ILE A 45 1.08 21.06 18.47
CA ILE A 45 0.75 20.25 17.31
C ILE A 45 0.66 18.77 17.70
N ARG A 46 -0.33 18.06 17.16
CA ARG A 46 -0.44 16.60 17.20
C ARG A 46 -0.61 16.07 15.79
N ASN A 47 0.28 15.21 15.33
CA ASN A 47 0.11 14.51 14.04
C ASN A 47 -0.32 13.09 14.36
N ILE A 48 -1.58 12.78 14.06
CA ILE A 48 -2.19 11.51 14.42
C ILE A 48 -2.76 10.80 13.21
N GLY A 49 -2.72 9.47 13.23
CA GLY A 49 -3.45 8.65 12.28
C GLY A 49 -4.49 7.79 12.96
N ILE A 50 -5.54 7.44 12.22
CA ILE A 50 -6.55 6.52 12.72
C ILE A 50 -6.30 5.15 12.11
N ILE A 51 -6.15 4.15 12.98
CA ILE A 51 -5.92 2.74 12.64
C ILE A 51 -7.16 1.96 13.02
N ALA A 52 -7.72 1.17 12.12
CA ALA A 52 -8.86 0.32 12.44
C ALA A 52 -8.96 -0.90 11.51
N HIS A 53 -9.69 -1.93 11.95
CA HIS A 53 -10.15 -2.97 11.04
C HIS A 53 -11.25 -2.44 10.10
N ILE A 54 -11.50 -3.17 9.01
CA ILE A 54 -12.66 -2.98 8.14
C ILE A 54 -13.92 -3.03 9.01
N ASP A 55 -14.87 -2.15 8.74
CA ASP A 55 -16.11 -2.00 9.49
C ASP A 55 -15.96 -1.63 10.98
N ALA A 56 -14.77 -1.37 11.54
CA ALA A 56 -14.67 -0.90 12.93
C ALA A 56 -15.28 0.51 13.14
N GLY A 57 -15.66 1.19 12.06
CA GLY A 57 -16.28 2.52 12.06
C GLY A 57 -15.26 3.66 12.03
N LYS A 58 -14.10 3.44 11.40
CA LYS A 58 -13.02 4.41 11.22
C LYS A 58 -13.52 5.74 10.68
N THR A 59 -14.07 5.72 9.47
CA THR A 59 -14.64 6.89 8.79
C THR A 59 -15.70 7.57 9.65
N THR A 60 -16.60 6.80 10.26
CA THR A 60 -17.65 7.36 11.13
C THR A 60 -17.05 8.12 12.32
N VAL A 61 -16.03 7.55 12.98
CA VAL A 61 -15.32 8.23 14.08
C VAL A 61 -14.62 9.47 13.57
N THR A 62 -13.93 9.41 12.42
CA THR A 62 -13.26 10.56 11.81
C THR A 62 -14.23 11.72 11.57
N GLU A 63 -15.39 11.45 10.98
CA GLU A 63 -16.45 12.45 10.77
C GLU A 63 -16.93 13.08 12.09
N ARG A 64 -17.09 12.26 13.15
CA ARG A 64 -17.46 12.77 14.47
C ARG A 64 -16.38 13.66 15.07
N LEU A 65 -15.10 13.32 14.91
CA LEU A 65 -13.99 14.14 15.37
C LEU A 65 -13.99 15.51 14.65
N LEU A 66 -14.21 15.52 13.33
CA LEU A 66 -14.29 16.75 12.53
C LEU A 66 -15.46 17.64 12.96
N TYR A 67 -16.64 17.04 13.18
CA TYR A 67 -17.82 17.76 13.64
C TYR A 67 -17.65 18.32 15.06
N LEU A 68 -17.14 17.52 15.99
CA LEU A 68 -16.91 17.93 17.39
C LEU A 68 -15.87 19.04 17.48
N ALA A 69 -14.81 18.99 16.67
CA ALA A 69 -13.82 20.05 16.58
C ALA A 69 -14.34 21.32 15.87
N GLY A 70 -15.52 21.26 15.27
CA GLY A 70 -16.14 22.37 14.54
C GLY A 70 -15.50 22.63 13.17
N ALA A 71 -14.74 21.67 12.62
CA ALA A 71 -14.16 21.76 11.29
C ALA A 71 -15.25 21.65 10.21
N THR A 72 -16.25 20.79 10.43
CA THR A 72 -17.42 20.64 9.56
C THR A 72 -18.68 21.18 10.25
N LYS A 73 -19.57 21.80 9.45
CA LYS A 73 -20.87 22.30 9.96
C LYS A 73 -21.95 21.22 9.99
N PHE A 74 -21.75 20.14 9.24
CA PHE A 74 -22.71 19.07 9.04
C PHE A 74 -22.08 17.74 9.43
N LEU A 75 -22.93 16.84 9.90
CA LEU A 75 -22.55 15.49 10.28
C LEU A 75 -22.50 14.62 9.02
N GLY A 76 -21.30 14.19 8.59
CA GLY A 76 -21.16 13.24 7.48
C GLY A 76 -21.72 11.87 7.85
N ASN A 77 -22.34 11.17 6.89
CA ASN A 77 -22.77 9.78 7.06
C ASN A 77 -22.33 8.94 5.85
N VAL A 78 -21.71 7.78 6.14
CA VAL A 78 -21.22 6.80 5.17
C VAL A 78 -22.38 6.31 4.30
N ASP A 79 -23.53 5.95 4.89
CA ASP A 79 -24.70 5.46 4.16
C ASP A 79 -25.29 6.50 3.19
N SER A 80 -25.03 7.78 3.45
CA SER A 80 -25.49 8.88 2.61
C SER A 80 -24.43 9.35 1.59
N GLY A 81 -23.22 8.78 1.63
CA GLY A 81 -22.11 9.14 0.76
C GLY A 81 -21.57 10.57 0.93
N ASN A 82 -21.90 11.25 2.05
CA ASN A 82 -21.54 12.64 2.30
C ASN A 82 -20.33 12.80 3.24
N THR A 83 -19.48 11.78 3.33
CA THR A 83 -18.27 11.82 4.16
C THR A 83 -17.21 12.73 3.52
N VAL A 84 -16.45 13.43 4.36
CA VAL A 84 -15.35 14.33 3.97
C VAL A 84 -14.10 13.54 3.64
N THR A 85 -13.89 12.38 4.27
CA THR A 85 -12.67 11.57 4.09
C THR A 85 -12.72 10.63 2.89
N ASP A 86 -13.91 10.13 2.52
CA ASP A 86 -14.06 9.21 1.38
C ASP A 86 -14.41 10.02 0.13
N PHE A 87 -13.38 10.33 -0.66
CA PHE A 87 -13.51 11.16 -1.86
C PHE A 87 -13.96 10.33 -3.08
N MET A 88 -13.60 9.05 -3.14
CA MET A 88 -13.88 8.20 -4.30
C MET A 88 -15.24 7.51 -4.16
N GLU A 89 -16.00 7.36 -5.25
CA GLU A 89 -17.30 6.66 -5.16
C GLU A 89 -17.11 5.17 -4.81
N LEU A 90 -15.99 4.55 -5.24
CA LEU A 90 -15.67 3.17 -4.88
C LEU A 90 -15.41 2.98 -3.38
N GLU A 91 -14.85 4.00 -2.71
CA GLU A 91 -14.70 4.02 -1.24
C GLU A 91 -16.09 4.04 -0.56
N ARG A 92 -17.02 4.84 -1.10
CA ARG A 92 -18.39 4.97 -0.60
C ARG A 92 -19.23 3.73 -0.85
N GLU A 93 -19.12 3.15 -2.04
CA GLU A 93 -19.84 1.92 -2.44
C GLU A 93 -19.42 0.72 -1.61
N ARG A 94 -18.11 0.57 -1.35
CA ARG A 94 -17.57 -0.57 -0.59
C ARG A 94 -17.43 -0.30 0.91
N GLY A 95 -17.63 0.94 1.36
CA GLY A 95 -17.48 1.33 2.77
C GLY A 95 -16.05 1.20 3.30
N ILE A 96 -15.05 1.28 2.43
CA ILE A 96 -13.62 1.15 2.80
C ILE A 96 -12.87 2.43 2.43
N THR A 97 -11.89 2.80 3.25
CA THR A 97 -10.93 3.86 2.88
C THR A 97 -9.80 3.25 2.07
N ILE A 98 -9.56 3.82 0.88
CA ILE A 98 -8.56 3.39 -0.08
C ILE A 98 -7.38 4.37 -0.06
N GLN A 99 -7.66 5.68 -0.12
CA GLN A 99 -6.64 6.73 -0.08
C GLN A 99 -6.63 7.45 1.27
N SER A 100 -5.44 7.78 1.76
CA SER A 100 -5.35 8.57 2.99
C SER A 100 -5.76 10.03 2.78
N ALA A 101 -6.63 10.54 3.65
CA ALA A 101 -6.98 11.96 3.69
C ALA A 101 -6.19 12.65 4.79
N ALA A 102 -5.48 13.74 4.46
CA ALA A 102 -4.78 14.58 5.42
C ALA A 102 -5.65 15.80 5.75
N ILE A 103 -6.13 15.92 6.99
CA ILE A 103 -7.06 16.97 7.42
C ILE A 103 -6.50 17.67 8.66
N THR A 104 -6.58 19.00 8.70
CA THR A 104 -6.23 19.79 9.89
C THR A 104 -7.50 20.18 10.66
N LEU A 105 -7.53 19.93 11.97
CA LEU A 105 -8.58 20.36 12.89
C LEU A 105 -7.99 20.99 14.16
N PHE A 106 -8.80 21.74 14.92
CA PHE A 106 -8.36 22.45 16.12
C PHE A 106 -9.17 22.03 17.35
N TRP A 107 -8.48 21.69 18.44
CA TRP A 107 -9.10 21.30 19.71
C TRP A 107 -8.35 21.88 20.90
N LYS A 108 -9.03 22.58 21.82
CA LYS A 108 -8.43 23.16 23.05
C LYS A 108 -7.07 23.86 22.80
N LYS A 109 -7.01 24.75 21.81
CA LYS A 109 -5.81 25.50 21.33
C LYS A 109 -4.74 24.66 20.62
N HIS A 110 -4.92 23.36 20.49
CA HIS A 110 -4.01 22.48 19.78
C HIS A 110 -4.43 22.35 18.31
N ARG A 111 -3.43 22.22 17.45
CA ARG A 111 -3.61 21.86 16.04
C ARG A 111 -3.42 20.36 15.92
N ILE A 112 -4.42 19.68 15.39
CA ILE A 112 -4.39 18.24 15.14
C ILE A 112 -4.36 18.04 13.64
N ASN A 113 -3.27 17.48 13.13
CA ASN A 113 -3.16 17.03 11.74
C ASN A 113 -3.51 15.54 11.74
N LEU A 114 -4.66 15.22 11.17
CA LEU A 114 -5.23 13.89 11.10
C LEU A 114 -4.92 13.27 9.74
N ILE A 115 -4.39 12.06 9.73
CA ILE A 115 -4.27 11.24 8.52
C ILE A 115 -5.19 10.02 8.68
N ASP A 116 -6.22 9.95 7.86
CA ASP A 116 -7.10 8.79 7.87
C ASP A 116 -6.44 7.64 7.09
N THR A 117 -6.15 6.49 7.72
CA THR A 117 -5.35 5.42 7.10
C THR A 117 -6.23 4.29 6.57
N PRO A 118 -5.91 3.61 5.46
CA PRO A 118 -6.67 2.46 4.99
C PRO A 118 -6.71 1.31 6.02
N GLY A 119 -7.84 0.61 6.11
CA GLY A 119 -7.98 -0.58 6.97
C GLY A 119 -7.77 -1.92 6.24
N HIS A 120 -7.58 -1.87 4.92
CA HIS A 120 -7.50 -3.04 4.05
C HIS A 120 -6.05 -3.45 3.74
N VAL A 121 -5.78 -4.75 3.67
CA VAL A 121 -4.44 -5.32 3.46
C VAL A 121 -3.84 -5.01 2.07
N ASP A 122 -4.68 -4.75 1.08
CA ASP A 122 -4.25 -4.38 -0.27
C ASP A 122 -3.60 -3.00 -0.34
N PHE A 123 -3.85 -2.13 0.64
CA PHE A 123 -3.29 -0.78 0.74
C PHE A 123 -2.26 -0.68 1.87
N THR A 124 -1.57 -1.79 2.18
CA THR A 124 -0.52 -1.86 3.21
C THR A 124 0.58 -0.82 3.00
N LEU A 125 0.96 -0.56 1.75
CA LEU A 125 1.95 0.47 1.45
C LEU A 125 1.47 1.88 1.83
N GLU A 126 0.21 2.21 1.57
CA GLU A 126 -0.40 3.48 1.97
C GLU A 126 -0.48 3.60 3.51
N VAL A 127 -0.76 2.51 4.21
CA VAL A 127 -0.73 2.45 5.68
C VAL A 127 0.68 2.72 6.21
N GLU A 128 1.72 2.08 5.67
CA GLU A 128 3.10 2.33 6.08
C GLU A 128 3.54 3.78 5.81
N ARG A 129 3.12 4.37 4.68
CA ARG A 129 3.34 5.80 4.35
C ARG A 129 2.77 6.73 5.39
N CYS A 130 1.55 6.48 5.80
CA CYS A 130 0.90 7.30 6.82
C CYS A 130 1.61 7.12 8.16
N LEU A 131 1.76 5.88 8.64
CA LEU A 131 2.35 5.59 9.96
C LEU A 131 3.75 6.19 10.11
N ARG A 132 4.56 6.20 9.04
CA ARG A 132 5.90 6.77 9.05
C ARG A 132 5.95 8.26 9.43
N VAL A 133 4.98 9.06 9.00
CA VAL A 133 4.99 10.52 9.20
C VAL A 133 4.24 10.98 10.44
N LEU A 134 3.56 10.05 11.12
CA LEU A 134 2.72 10.32 12.27
C LEU A 134 3.52 10.31 13.57
N ASP A 135 3.10 11.16 14.51
CA ASP A 135 3.71 11.21 15.83
C ASP A 135 3.01 10.25 16.80
N GLY A 136 1.67 10.15 16.71
CA GLY A 136 0.83 9.23 17.49
C GLY A 136 -0.27 8.58 16.65
N ALA A 137 -1.04 7.67 17.24
CA ALA A 137 -2.16 7.00 16.58
C ALA A 137 -3.40 6.91 17.48
N VAL A 138 -4.56 6.75 16.84
CA VAL A 138 -5.83 6.38 17.47
C VAL A 138 -6.24 5.03 16.89
N THR A 139 -6.24 3.99 17.72
CA THR A 139 -6.64 2.64 17.31
C THR A 139 -8.10 2.40 17.65
N ILE A 140 -8.94 2.20 16.63
CA ILE A 140 -10.36 1.93 16.77
C ILE A 140 -10.62 0.43 16.66
N LEU A 141 -11.34 -0.12 17.63
CA LEU A 141 -11.80 -1.50 17.65
C LEU A 141 -13.32 -1.56 17.71
N ASP A 142 -13.91 -2.60 17.13
CA ASP A 142 -15.32 -2.91 17.33
C ASP A 142 -15.49 -3.63 18.66
N ALA A 143 -16.25 -3.05 19.59
CA ALA A 143 -16.47 -3.60 20.93
C ALA A 143 -17.21 -4.96 20.94
N SER A 144 -17.79 -5.38 19.81
CA SER A 144 -18.39 -6.71 19.67
C SER A 144 -17.39 -7.78 19.23
N ALA A 145 -16.33 -7.40 18.53
CA ALA A 145 -15.36 -8.33 17.94
C ALA A 145 -13.99 -8.30 18.64
N GLY A 146 -13.65 -7.20 19.32
CA GLY A 146 -12.33 -6.98 19.90
C GLY A 146 -11.25 -6.83 18.82
N VAL A 147 -10.03 -7.28 19.13
CA VAL A 147 -8.90 -7.25 18.19
C VAL A 147 -9.05 -8.32 17.11
N GLN A 148 -9.07 -7.91 15.84
CA GLN A 148 -9.19 -8.81 14.67
C GLN A 148 -7.85 -9.02 13.95
N ALA A 149 -7.81 -9.94 12.99
CA ALA A 149 -6.58 -10.36 12.30
C ALA A 149 -5.87 -9.18 11.61
N GLN A 150 -6.61 -8.35 10.88
CA GLN A 150 -6.05 -7.21 10.17
C GLN A 150 -5.66 -6.08 11.14
N THR A 151 -6.33 -5.95 12.29
CA THR A 151 -5.87 -5.04 13.37
C THR A 151 -4.46 -5.40 13.79
N ILE A 152 -4.13 -6.69 13.92
CA ILE A 152 -2.79 -7.16 14.29
C ILE A 152 -1.78 -6.77 13.21
N THR A 153 -2.12 -6.93 11.93
CA THR A 153 -1.23 -6.57 10.81
C THR A 153 -0.88 -5.07 10.83
N VAL A 154 -1.90 -4.20 10.91
CA VAL A 154 -1.66 -2.75 10.97
C VAL A 154 -0.96 -2.34 12.27
N TRP A 155 -1.28 -3.01 13.39
CA TRP A 155 -0.61 -2.75 14.66
C TRP A 155 0.87 -3.13 14.63
N ARG A 156 1.25 -4.24 13.98
CA ARG A 156 2.66 -4.61 13.77
C ARG A 156 3.41 -3.52 13.01
N GLN A 157 2.78 -2.93 11.99
CA GLN A 157 3.36 -1.79 11.26
C GLN A 157 3.48 -0.55 12.15
N ALA A 158 2.49 -0.23 12.97
CA ALA A 158 2.57 0.89 13.91
C ALA A 158 3.66 0.68 14.97
N LYS A 159 3.83 -0.56 15.46
CA LYS A 159 4.87 -0.96 16.40
C LYS A 159 6.27 -0.84 15.80
N LYS A 160 6.45 -1.15 14.50
CA LYS A 160 7.71 -0.95 13.75
C LYS A 160 8.20 0.50 13.83
N PHE A 161 7.28 1.47 13.84
CA PHE A 161 7.60 2.90 13.93
C PHE A 161 7.51 3.47 15.35
N SER A 162 7.37 2.62 16.37
CA SER A 162 7.24 3.02 17.78
C SER A 162 6.25 4.17 17.97
N ILE A 163 5.04 4.03 17.40
CA ILE A 163 4.00 5.05 17.47
C ILE A 163 3.17 4.86 18.74
N PRO A 164 3.15 5.82 19.69
CA PRO A 164 2.24 5.76 20.84
C PRO A 164 0.80 5.84 20.35
N SER A 165 -0.08 5.01 20.93
CA SER A 165 -1.47 4.91 20.49
C SER A 165 -2.45 5.01 21.66
N VAL A 166 -3.60 5.62 21.39
CA VAL A 166 -4.78 5.60 22.26
C VAL A 166 -5.85 4.72 21.63
N PHE A 167 -6.56 3.94 22.43
CA PHE A 167 -7.54 2.97 21.94
C PHE A 167 -8.96 3.48 22.15
N PHE A 168 -9.82 3.22 21.17
CA PHE A 168 -11.24 3.52 21.24
C PHE A 168 -12.07 2.29 20.88
N LEU A 169 -12.86 1.81 21.84
CA LEU A 169 -13.82 0.73 21.64
C LEU A 169 -15.13 1.33 21.13
N ASN A 170 -15.35 1.22 19.83
CA ASN A 170 -16.51 1.74 19.12
C ASN A 170 -17.66 0.73 19.09
N LYS A 171 -18.85 1.18 18.68
CA LYS A 171 -20.06 0.37 18.52
C LYS A 171 -20.56 -0.28 19.81
N MET A 172 -20.38 0.41 20.94
CA MET A 172 -20.94 0.02 22.24
C MET A 172 -22.48 -0.05 22.25
N ASP A 173 -23.16 0.43 21.19
CA ASP A 173 -24.60 0.30 21.00
C ASP A 173 -25.07 -1.10 20.55
N LYS A 174 -24.15 -1.96 20.10
CA LYS A 174 -24.48 -3.33 19.70
C LYS A 174 -24.84 -4.19 20.91
N GLN A 175 -25.82 -5.07 20.75
CA GLN A 175 -26.19 -6.06 21.78
C GLN A 175 -25.05 -7.01 22.15
N THR A 176 -24.18 -7.31 21.18
CA THR A 176 -23.02 -8.18 21.36
C THR A 176 -21.78 -7.45 21.87
N ALA A 177 -21.86 -6.13 22.12
CA ALA A 177 -20.73 -5.36 22.62
C ALA A 177 -20.35 -5.80 24.03
N ASP A 178 -19.07 -6.05 24.25
CA ASP A 178 -18.52 -6.46 25.54
C ASP A 178 -17.21 -5.71 25.79
N PHE A 179 -17.26 -4.75 26.69
CA PHE A 179 -16.13 -3.87 27.00
C PHE A 179 -14.95 -4.65 27.58
N HIS A 180 -15.19 -5.47 28.60
CA HIS A 180 -14.12 -6.20 29.29
C HIS A 180 -13.43 -7.19 28.35
N LYS A 181 -14.20 -7.99 27.59
CA LYS A 181 -13.60 -8.91 26.61
C LYS A 181 -12.81 -8.19 25.53
N SER A 182 -13.27 -7.02 25.11
CA SER A 182 -12.55 -6.22 24.12
C SER A 182 -11.22 -5.71 24.68
N VAL A 183 -11.21 -5.24 25.93
CA VAL A 183 -9.98 -4.84 26.63
C VAL A 183 -9.03 -6.04 26.81
N ASP A 184 -9.54 -7.19 27.22
CA ASP A 184 -8.74 -8.42 27.38
C ASP A 184 -8.11 -8.84 26.05
N SER A 185 -8.85 -8.71 24.94
CA SER A 185 -8.35 -9.04 23.61
C SER A 185 -7.16 -8.17 23.17
N ILE A 186 -7.03 -6.93 23.67
CA ILE A 186 -5.86 -6.07 23.43
C ILE A 186 -4.63 -6.72 24.04
N THR A 187 -4.75 -7.22 25.26
CA THR A 187 -3.66 -7.88 25.98
C THR A 187 -3.29 -9.22 25.33
N GLU A 188 -4.28 -10.07 25.08
CA GLU A 188 -4.08 -11.42 24.57
C GLU A 188 -3.55 -11.45 23.13
N ARG A 189 -4.09 -10.60 22.24
CA ARG A 189 -3.80 -10.68 20.79
C ARG A 189 -2.72 -9.71 20.32
N LEU A 190 -2.63 -8.51 20.91
CA LEU A 190 -1.59 -7.54 20.55
C LEU A 190 -0.34 -7.65 21.44
N GLY A 191 -0.40 -8.42 22.53
CA GLY A 191 0.69 -8.60 23.48
C GLY A 191 1.03 -7.32 24.24
N LEU A 192 0.06 -6.42 24.38
CA LEU A 192 0.24 -5.13 25.03
C LEU A 192 -0.12 -5.26 26.51
N LYS A 193 0.73 -4.70 27.37
CA LYS A 193 0.55 -4.78 28.82
C LYS A 193 -0.18 -3.53 29.32
N ASN A 194 -0.98 -3.70 30.37
CA ASN A 194 -1.57 -2.62 31.15
C ASN A 194 -2.49 -1.66 30.34
N PRO A 195 -3.63 -2.13 29.81
CA PRO A 195 -4.68 -1.22 29.34
C PRO A 195 -5.23 -0.40 30.53
N ILE A 196 -5.28 0.92 30.36
CA ILE A 196 -5.78 1.88 31.34
C ILE A 196 -7.11 2.45 30.84
N ASN A 197 -8.19 2.03 31.47
CA ASN A 197 -9.55 2.43 31.10
C ASN A 197 -9.82 3.85 31.58
N VAL A 198 -9.89 4.81 30.65
CA VAL A 198 -10.20 6.22 30.93
C VAL A 198 -11.70 6.47 30.90
N CYS A 199 -12.40 5.75 30.01
CA CYS A 199 -13.86 5.73 29.98
C CYS A 199 -14.36 4.31 30.18
N ILE A 200 -15.44 4.17 30.95
CA ILE A 200 -16.12 2.89 31.17
C ILE A 200 -17.60 3.01 30.80
N PRO A 201 -18.20 1.96 30.23
CA PRO A 201 -19.64 1.89 30.02
C PRO A 201 -20.35 1.39 31.28
N ILE A 202 -21.50 1.98 31.58
CA ILE A 202 -22.43 1.50 32.59
C ILE A 202 -23.55 0.72 31.87
N THR A 203 -23.67 -0.55 32.20
CA THR A 203 -24.65 -1.45 31.57
C THR A 203 -25.83 -1.75 32.48
N CYS A 204 -27.03 -1.83 31.92
CA CYS A 204 -28.21 -2.35 32.59
C CYS A 204 -28.12 -3.89 32.75
N LYS A 205 -29.06 -4.49 33.50
CA LYS A 205 -29.16 -5.95 33.71
C LYS A 205 -29.22 -6.74 32.39
N ASP A 206 -29.75 -6.14 31.33
CA ASP A 206 -29.85 -6.73 29.99
C ASP A 206 -28.60 -6.50 29.12
N LYS A 207 -27.46 -6.10 29.72
CA LYS A 207 -26.17 -5.81 29.06
C LYS A 207 -26.18 -4.64 28.06
N HIS A 208 -27.28 -3.93 27.94
CA HIS A 208 -27.35 -2.68 27.19
C HIS A 208 -26.59 -1.56 27.90
N VAL A 209 -25.75 -0.83 27.15
CA VAL A 209 -25.05 0.37 27.65
C VAL A 209 -26.07 1.49 27.81
N VAL A 210 -26.18 1.98 29.04
CA VAL A 210 -27.08 3.08 29.42
C VAL A 210 -26.31 4.40 29.48
N GLU A 211 -25.06 4.35 29.95
CA GLU A 211 -24.26 5.56 30.17
C GLU A 211 -22.78 5.27 29.93
N ILE A 212 -22.02 6.31 29.62
CA ILE A 212 -20.56 6.26 29.53
C ILE A 212 -20.01 7.24 30.56
N VAL A 213 -19.04 6.80 31.34
CA VAL A 213 -18.43 7.58 32.41
C VAL A 213 -16.98 7.86 32.09
N ASP A 214 -16.58 9.14 32.15
CA ASP A 214 -15.20 9.59 32.09
C ASP A 214 -14.66 9.66 33.52
N ILE A 215 -13.77 8.71 33.83
CA ILE A 215 -13.25 8.48 35.17
C ILE A 215 -12.37 9.64 35.60
N ILE A 216 -11.59 10.24 34.69
CA ILE A 216 -10.63 11.29 35.01
C ILE A 216 -11.36 12.58 35.33
N ASN A 217 -12.26 13.01 34.44
CA ASN A 217 -12.93 14.30 34.57
C ASN A 217 -14.18 14.25 35.48
N LYS A 218 -14.53 13.07 36.02
CA LYS A 218 -15.73 12.85 36.85
C LYS A 218 -17.00 13.38 36.20
N ARG A 219 -17.23 12.95 34.96
CA ARG A 219 -18.42 13.32 34.18
C ARG A 219 -19.04 12.07 33.57
N HIS A 220 -20.35 12.06 33.43
CA HIS A 220 -21.07 10.99 32.74
C HIS A 220 -21.84 11.52 31.53
N LEU A 221 -22.11 10.62 30.61
CA LEU A 221 -22.85 10.85 29.39
C LEU A 221 -23.96 9.82 29.33
N HIS A 222 -25.21 10.27 29.42
CA HIS A 222 -26.34 9.40 29.13
C HIS A 222 -26.25 8.96 27.67
N PHE A 223 -26.28 7.65 27.45
CA PHE A 223 -26.25 7.03 26.14
C PHE A 223 -27.67 7.07 25.55
N ASP A 224 -28.17 8.29 25.36
CA ASP A 224 -29.44 8.50 24.69
C ASP A 224 -29.27 8.29 23.18
N LEU A 225 -30.30 7.77 22.52
CA LEU A 225 -30.26 7.43 21.09
C LEU A 225 -30.38 8.66 20.17
N ASP A 226 -30.48 9.86 20.76
CA ASP A 226 -30.67 11.14 20.06
C ASP A 226 -29.45 12.06 20.20
N ASP A 227 -29.26 12.97 19.23
CA ASP A 227 -28.11 13.89 19.12
C ASP A 227 -28.00 14.96 20.24
N GLU A 228 -28.90 14.97 21.22
CA GLU A 228 -28.93 15.96 22.32
C GLU A 228 -28.05 15.60 23.52
N ALA A 229 -27.41 14.43 23.52
CA ALA A 229 -26.57 13.96 24.62
C ALA A 229 -25.47 14.98 24.96
N ARG A 230 -25.23 15.19 26.26
CA ARG A 230 -24.19 16.08 26.79
C ARG A 230 -23.51 15.46 27.99
N TRP A 231 -22.22 15.76 28.14
CA TRP A 231 -21.49 15.44 29.34
C TRP A 231 -22.03 16.26 30.52
N ILE A 232 -22.33 15.58 31.61
CA ILE A 232 -22.83 16.15 32.86
C ILE A 232 -21.82 15.84 33.95
N ASP A 233 -21.46 16.84 34.75
CA ASP A 233 -20.57 16.65 35.88
C ASP A 233 -21.25 15.80 36.96
N LEU A 234 -20.51 14.83 37.47
CA LEU A 234 -21.02 13.90 38.48
C LEU A 234 -21.19 14.59 39.83
N LYS A 235 -22.28 14.22 40.51
CA LYS A 235 -22.59 14.61 41.89
C LYS A 235 -22.66 13.37 42.76
N GLU A 236 -22.37 13.50 44.05
CA GLU A 236 -22.37 12.37 45.01
C GLU A 236 -23.71 11.62 45.09
N ASN A 237 -24.82 12.27 44.73
CA ASN A 237 -26.15 11.68 44.71
C ASN A 237 -26.47 10.85 43.44
N TYR A 238 -25.47 10.55 42.61
CA TYR A 238 -25.63 9.80 41.38
C TYR A 238 -25.69 8.28 41.61
N SER A 239 -26.61 7.59 40.93
CA SER A 239 -26.92 6.18 41.18
C SER A 239 -25.77 5.21 40.92
N HIS A 240 -24.84 5.55 40.02
CA HIS A 240 -23.68 4.72 39.69
C HIS A 240 -22.37 5.31 40.21
N PHE A 241 -22.43 6.20 41.21
CA PHE A 241 -21.27 6.88 41.76
C PHE A 241 -20.25 5.89 42.34
N GLU A 242 -20.70 4.90 43.12
CA GLU A 242 -19.83 3.87 43.70
C GLU A 242 -19.08 3.06 42.63
N GLN A 243 -19.77 2.66 41.56
CA GLN A 243 -19.14 1.90 40.46
C GLN A 243 -18.04 2.70 39.77
N MET A 244 -18.26 4.01 39.57
CA MET A 244 -17.25 4.91 39.02
C MET A 244 -16.06 5.04 39.96
N MET A 245 -16.30 5.24 41.27
CA MET A 245 -15.25 5.39 42.26
C MET A 245 -14.36 4.14 42.35
N THR A 246 -14.96 2.96 42.35
CA THR A 246 -14.19 1.69 42.31
C THR A 246 -13.30 1.60 41.08
N ALA A 247 -13.83 1.93 39.89
CA ALA A 247 -13.04 1.91 38.65
C ALA A 247 -11.93 2.97 38.66
N ARG A 248 -12.19 4.11 39.29
CA ARG A 248 -11.21 5.19 39.48
C ARG A 248 -10.08 4.79 40.41
N GLU A 249 -10.41 4.16 41.53
CA GLU A 249 -9.43 3.62 42.47
C GLU A 249 -8.57 2.54 41.81
N GLU A 250 -9.18 1.63 41.03
CA GLU A 250 -8.45 0.62 40.27
C GLU A 250 -7.49 1.26 39.26
N MET A 251 -7.95 2.29 38.54
CA MET A 251 -7.13 3.02 37.58
C MET A 251 -5.95 3.73 38.26
N PHE A 252 -6.19 4.43 39.37
CA PHE A 252 -5.15 5.15 40.10
C PHE A 252 -4.16 4.20 40.78
N SER A 253 -4.62 3.09 41.35
CA SER A 253 -3.76 2.05 41.90
C SER A 253 -2.80 1.53 40.83
N LYS A 254 -3.31 1.17 39.64
CA LYS A 254 -2.48 0.74 38.51
C LYS A 254 -1.49 1.80 38.04
N LEU A 255 -1.85 3.09 38.08
CA LEU A 255 -0.93 4.16 37.71
C LEU A 255 0.16 4.36 38.77
N ALA A 256 -0.17 4.26 40.06
CA ALA A 256 0.78 4.36 41.15
C ALA A 256 1.78 3.19 41.14
N ASP A 257 1.36 1.99 40.74
CA ASP A 257 2.25 0.84 40.57
C ASP A 257 3.29 1.03 39.45
N LEU A 258 3.04 1.93 38.49
CA LEU A 258 3.86 2.12 37.29
C LEU A 258 4.63 3.45 37.26
N ASP A 259 4.19 4.46 38.00
CA ASP A 259 4.78 5.81 38.02
C ASP A 259 4.99 6.28 39.47
N ASP A 260 6.25 6.19 39.93
CA ASP A 260 6.66 6.54 41.30
C ASP A 260 6.24 7.97 41.70
N HIS A 261 6.34 8.92 40.76
CA HIS A 261 5.98 10.31 41.00
C HIS A 261 4.47 10.47 41.26
N PHE A 262 3.64 9.76 40.50
CA PHE A 262 2.21 9.71 40.74
C PHE A 262 1.89 9.00 42.06
N ALA A 263 2.60 7.93 42.41
CA ALA A 263 2.41 7.21 43.67
C ALA A 263 2.63 8.10 44.90
N GLU A 264 3.71 8.89 44.91
CA GLU A 264 3.99 9.86 45.97
C GLU A 264 2.83 10.85 46.14
N ILE A 265 2.39 11.48 45.04
CA ILE A 265 1.30 12.47 45.06
C ILE A 265 -0.03 11.83 45.47
N PHE A 266 -0.29 10.59 45.04
CA PHE A 266 -1.49 9.84 45.39
C PHE A 266 -1.55 9.52 46.89
N LEU A 267 -0.42 9.17 47.51
CA LEU A 267 -0.33 8.90 48.94
C LEU A 267 -0.42 10.18 49.80
N GLU A 268 0.12 11.30 49.33
CA GLU A 268 0.07 12.59 50.04
C GLU A 268 -1.32 13.24 49.99
N THR A 269 -2.08 12.99 48.92
CA THR A 269 -3.34 13.68 48.67
C THR A 269 -4.49 13.05 49.46
N SER A 270 -4.91 13.69 50.56
CA SER A 270 -6.04 13.24 51.39
C SER A 270 -7.43 13.62 50.83
N SER A 271 -7.52 14.48 49.81
CA SER A 271 -8.78 14.96 49.21
C SER A 271 -8.73 14.94 47.69
N GLU A 272 -9.78 14.40 47.05
CA GLU A 272 -9.90 14.25 45.60
C GLU A 272 -10.02 15.58 44.84
N ASN A 273 -8.91 16.30 44.70
CA ASN A 273 -8.86 17.59 44.01
C ASN A 273 -8.65 17.43 42.50
N ASN A 274 -9.08 18.42 41.72
CA ASN A 274 -8.78 18.53 40.28
C ASN A 274 -7.27 18.48 39.98
N ALA A 275 -6.41 18.82 40.95
CA ALA A 275 -4.96 18.68 40.83
C ALA A 275 -4.54 17.22 40.60
N LEU A 276 -5.18 16.26 41.28
CA LEU A 276 -4.89 14.84 41.11
C LEU A 276 -5.29 14.33 39.73
N ASN A 277 -6.35 14.89 39.12
CA ASN A 277 -6.74 14.56 37.74
C ASN A 277 -5.68 15.00 36.72
N VAL A 278 -5.11 16.19 36.93
CA VAL A 278 -4.05 16.72 36.07
C VAL A 278 -2.81 15.83 36.17
N GLU A 279 -2.43 15.43 37.40
CA GLU A 279 -1.25 14.59 37.56
C GLU A 279 -1.47 13.16 37.06
N ALA A 280 -2.66 12.60 37.22
CA ALA A 280 -3.01 11.31 36.60
C ALA A 280 -2.88 11.39 35.07
N LEU A 281 -3.34 12.47 34.44
CA LEU A 281 -3.14 12.68 32.99
C LEU A 281 -1.67 12.81 32.61
N ASN A 282 -0.85 13.48 33.43
CA ASN A 282 0.59 13.59 33.20
C ASN A 282 1.27 12.22 33.32
N ALA A 283 0.92 11.40 34.31
CA ALA A 283 1.40 10.04 34.48
C ALA A 283 1.00 9.17 33.29
N ILE A 284 -0.29 9.22 32.89
CA ILE A 284 -0.77 8.51 31.70
C ILE A 284 0.04 8.92 30.47
N ARG A 285 0.32 10.21 30.27
CA ARG A 285 1.15 10.69 29.17
C ARG A 285 2.56 10.09 29.23
N ARG A 286 3.26 10.21 30.35
CA ARG A 286 4.64 9.69 30.52
C ARG A 286 4.71 8.20 30.17
N LEU A 287 3.81 7.41 30.74
CA LEU A 287 3.76 5.96 30.55
C LEU A 287 3.32 5.58 29.12
N THR A 288 2.43 6.34 28.49
CA THR A 288 2.02 6.13 27.09
C THR A 288 3.18 6.38 26.13
N LEU A 289 3.93 7.46 26.33
CA LEU A 289 5.12 7.78 25.53
C LEU A 289 6.24 6.75 25.71
N ALA A 290 6.32 6.13 26.90
CA ALA A 290 7.23 5.03 27.19
C ALA A 290 6.74 3.66 26.67
N HIS A 291 5.57 3.58 26.03
CA HIS A 291 4.93 2.34 25.57
C HIS A 291 4.66 1.32 26.69
N GLN A 292 4.45 1.77 27.93
CA GLN A 292 4.21 0.91 29.09
C GLN A 292 2.72 0.67 29.39
N ILE A 293 1.87 1.62 28.98
CA ILE A 293 0.42 1.54 29.13
C ILE A 293 -0.30 1.91 27.83
N ILE A 294 -1.60 1.63 27.79
CA ILE A 294 -2.48 2.04 26.71
C ILE A 294 -3.73 2.69 27.27
N PRO A 295 -3.97 3.99 27.00
CA PRO A 295 -5.24 4.64 27.35
C PRO A 295 -6.37 4.08 26.48
N VAL A 296 -7.44 3.60 27.12
CA VAL A 296 -8.63 3.05 26.45
C VAL A 296 -9.85 3.90 26.77
N ALA A 297 -10.55 4.36 25.73
CA ALA A 297 -11.88 4.96 25.81
C ALA A 297 -12.91 4.10 25.09
N CYS A 298 -14.20 4.33 25.32
CA CYS A 298 -15.28 3.59 24.68
C CYS A 298 -16.46 4.49 24.32
N GLY A 299 -17.23 4.09 23.30
CA GLY A 299 -18.46 4.78 22.92
C GLY A 299 -19.11 4.25 21.64
N SER A 300 -19.99 5.06 21.05
CA SER A 300 -20.61 4.79 19.76
C SER A 300 -20.61 6.04 18.91
N ALA A 301 -19.79 6.04 17.86
CA ALA A 301 -19.74 7.13 16.90
C ALA A 301 -21.04 7.28 16.08
N LEU A 302 -21.79 6.18 15.93
CA LEU A 302 -23.03 6.20 15.15
C LEU A 302 -24.17 6.85 15.93
N ARG A 303 -24.39 6.41 17.19
CA ARG A 303 -25.58 6.81 17.97
C ARG A 303 -25.35 8.00 18.90
N CYS A 304 -24.15 8.14 19.45
CA CYS A 304 -23.86 9.15 20.47
C CYS A 304 -22.59 9.91 20.13
N VAL A 305 -22.70 10.98 19.34
CA VAL A 305 -21.56 11.74 18.82
C VAL A 305 -20.64 12.23 19.95
N GLN A 306 -21.21 12.69 21.08
CA GLN A 306 -20.42 13.19 22.21
C GLN A 306 -19.55 12.12 22.89
N SER A 307 -19.87 10.83 22.73
CA SER A 307 -19.07 9.73 23.26
C SER A 307 -17.68 9.62 22.61
N VAL A 308 -17.48 10.26 21.45
CA VAL A 308 -16.21 10.31 20.72
C VAL A 308 -15.29 11.44 21.23
N SER A 309 -15.84 12.46 21.90
CA SER A 309 -15.06 13.62 22.40
C SER A 309 -13.89 13.28 23.34
N PRO A 310 -13.93 12.23 24.19
CA PRO A 310 -12.78 11.84 25.00
C PRO A 310 -11.53 11.50 24.17
N ILE A 311 -11.69 11.05 22.92
CA ILE A 311 -10.55 10.79 22.02
C ILE A 311 -9.76 12.08 21.77
N LEU A 312 -10.44 13.20 21.50
CA LEU A 312 -9.77 14.49 21.27
C LEU A 312 -9.01 14.97 22.51
N ASP A 313 -9.59 14.72 23.70
CA ASP A 313 -8.94 15.02 24.97
C ASP A 313 -7.69 14.15 25.20
N LEU A 314 -7.79 12.84 24.94
CA LEU A 314 -6.67 11.91 25.03
C LEU A 314 -5.57 12.20 24.00
N VAL A 315 -5.91 12.58 22.78
CA VAL A 315 -4.94 12.97 21.75
C VAL A 315 -4.11 14.17 22.21
N VAL A 316 -4.77 15.19 22.76
CA VAL A 316 -4.07 16.39 23.23
C VAL A 316 -3.19 16.08 24.44
N ASN A 317 -3.71 15.33 25.40
CA ASN A 317 -3.04 15.11 26.68
C ASN A 317 -2.00 13.99 26.64
N CYS A 318 -2.26 12.88 25.95
CA CYS A 318 -1.45 11.66 26.04
C CYS A 318 -0.49 11.46 24.85
N LEU A 319 -0.83 11.94 23.65
CA LEU A 319 -0.01 11.71 22.45
C LEU A 319 1.12 12.75 22.29
N PRO A 320 2.25 12.38 21.65
CA PRO A 320 3.43 13.24 21.57
C PRO A 320 3.22 14.46 20.67
N CYS A 321 4.00 15.50 20.92
CA CYS A 321 4.20 16.59 19.97
C CYS A 321 5.39 16.30 19.04
N PRO A 322 5.45 16.93 17.84
CA PRO A 322 6.55 16.73 16.89
C PRO A 322 7.93 16.91 17.48
N THR A 323 8.10 17.89 18.39
CA THR A 323 9.41 18.21 18.97
C THR A 323 9.94 17.11 19.90
N GLU A 324 9.06 16.34 20.54
CA GLU A 324 9.46 15.22 21.40
C GLU A 324 9.96 14.04 20.55
N LYS A 325 9.28 13.71 19.45
CA LYS A 325 9.64 12.60 18.57
C LYS A 325 10.82 12.91 17.64
N ASN A 326 10.95 14.16 17.19
CA ASN A 326 11.95 14.58 16.21
C ASN A 326 13.29 14.98 16.83
N SER A 327 13.51 14.71 18.12
CA SER A 327 14.71 15.12 18.87
C SER A 327 16.01 14.72 18.15
N PHE A 328 16.06 13.52 17.59
CA PHE A 328 17.22 13.04 16.83
C PHE A 328 17.39 13.73 15.47
N VAL A 329 16.30 13.97 14.73
CA VAL A 329 16.36 14.72 13.46
C VAL A 329 16.91 16.12 13.71
N ASN A 330 16.48 16.75 14.81
CA ASN A 330 16.97 18.06 15.23
C ASN A 330 18.45 18.03 15.64
N LYS A 331 19.00 16.92 16.16
CA LYS A 331 20.45 16.78 16.40
C LYS A 331 21.26 16.81 15.09
N ILE A 332 20.72 16.23 14.00
CA ILE A 332 21.41 16.14 12.70
C ILE A 332 21.23 17.44 11.90
N PHE A 333 19.99 17.86 11.70
CA PHE A 333 19.67 19.00 10.84
C PHE A 333 19.66 20.34 11.59
N GLY A 334 19.61 20.34 12.92
CA GLY A 334 19.53 21.58 13.70
C GLY A 334 18.27 22.36 13.35
N ASN A 335 18.47 23.59 12.87
CA ASN A 335 17.41 24.45 12.34
C ASN A 335 17.31 24.42 10.81
N ASP A 336 18.20 23.68 10.13
CA ASP A 336 18.17 23.54 8.69
C ASP A 336 16.94 22.71 8.27
N LEU A 337 16.41 22.97 7.08
CA LEU A 337 15.21 22.26 6.61
C LEU A 337 15.49 20.77 6.39
N SER A 338 14.63 19.93 6.97
CA SER A 338 14.48 18.53 6.59
C SER A 338 13.01 18.16 6.47
N ALA A 339 12.66 17.56 5.34
CA ALA A 339 11.31 17.07 5.08
C ALA A 339 11.33 15.73 4.34
N LEU A 340 10.32 14.91 4.59
CA LEU A 340 10.12 13.62 3.91
C LEU A 340 8.84 13.69 3.08
N VAL A 341 8.96 13.35 1.80
CA VAL A 341 7.81 13.15 0.93
C VAL A 341 7.23 11.77 1.20
N PHE A 342 5.96 11.71 1.59
CA PHE A 342 5.31 10.45 1.94
C PHE A 342 4.13 10.10 1.04
N LYS A 343 3.61 11.08 0.27
CA LYS A 343 2.49 10.86 -0.63
C LYS A 343 2.56 11.80 -1.82
N ILE A 344 2.20 11.27 -2.99
CA ILE A 344 2.04 12.03 -4.23
C ILE A 344 0.63 11.76 -4.75
N ARG A 345 0.01 12.79 -5.30
CA ARG A 345 -1.28 12.71 -5.98
C ARG A 345 -1.26 13.64 -7.17
N HIS A 346 -1.79 13.22 -8.30
CA HIS A 346 -2.02 14.08 -9.46
C HIS A 346 -3.41 14.69 -9.37
N ASP A 347 -3.46 16.02 -9.53
CA ASP A 347 -4.69 16.79 -9.65
C ASP A 347 -4.78 17.38 -11.06
N LYS A 348 -5.97 17.34 -11.67
CA LYS A 348 -6.20 17.81 -13.05
C LYS A 348 -5.84 19.29 -13.25
N ARG A 349 -5.96 20.12 -12.20
CA ARG A 349 -5.77 21.57 -12.27
C ARG A 349 -4.41 21.99 -11.74
N LEU A 350 -3.98 21.40 -10.63
CA LEU A 350 -2.76 21.79 -9.91
C LEU A 350 -1.54 20.93 -10.30
N GLY A 351 -1.73 19.87 -11.08
CA GLY A 351 -0.69 18.92 -11.46
C GLY A 351 -0.28 18.04 -10.29
N GLN A 352 1.00 17.71 -10.20
CA GLN A 352 1.55 16.87 -9.12
C GLN A 352 1.48 17.60 -7.76
N LEU A 353 0.69 17.05 -6.85
CA LEU A 353 0.61 17.41 -5.44
C LEU A 353 1.57 16.52 -4.64
N THR A 354 2.59 17.12 -4.04
CA THR A 354 3.60 16.42 -3.24
C THR A 354 3.37 16.70 -1.76
N TYR A 355 2.96 15.69 -0.99
CA TYR A 355 2.74 15.79 0.44
C TYR A 355 4.05 15.51 1.18
N ALA A 356 4.51 16.50 1.94
CA ALA A 356 5.76 16.45 2.66
C ALA A 356 5.56 16.71 4.17
N ARG A 357 6.13 15.84 4.99
CA ARG A 357 6.24 16.00 6.44
C ARG A 357 7.50 16.81 6.75
N ILE A 358 7.35 17.98 7.38
CA ILE A 358 8.49 18.83 7.76
C ILE A 358 8.94 18.46 9.17
N TYR A 359 10.16 17.96 9.31
CA TYR A 359 10.73 17.56 10.60
C TYR A 359 11.48 18.69 11.30
N SER A 360 12.26 19.46 10.54
CA SER A 360 13.02 20.63 11.03
C SER A 360 13.05 21.74 9.98
N GLY A 361 13.29 22.98 10.41
CA GLY A 361 13.28 24.18 9.55
C GLY A 361 11.91 24.61 9.05
N GLU A 362 11.88 25.32 7.92
CA GLU A 362 10.66 25.82 7.28
C GLU A 362 10.76 25.74 5.75
N ILE A 363 9.62 25.51 5.10
CA ILE A 363 9.50 25.57 3.63
C ILE A 363 8.81 26.88 3.28
N LYS A 364 9.44 27.69 2.43
CA LYS A 364 8.90 28.97 1.94
C LYS A 364 8.28 28.82 0.57
N ASN A 365 7.18 29.54 0.36
CA ASN A 365 6.52 29.63 -0.93
C ASN A 365 7.44 30.27 -1.98
N MET A 366 7.37 29.79 -3.22
CA MET A 366 8.23 30.24 -4.33
C MET A 366 9.74 30.08 -4.03
N GLY A 367 10.09 29.12 -3.17
CA GLY A 367 11.46 28.83 -2.79
C GLY A 367 12.19 27.87 -3.75
N SER A 368 13.35 27.43 -3.27
CA SER A 368 14.16 26.36 -3.87
C SER A 368 14.43 25.28 -2.83
N LEU A 369 14.31 24.01 -3.20
CA LEU A 369 14.63 22.85 -2.38
C LEU A 369 15.61 21.95 -3.10
N TYR A 370 16.44 21.24 -2.34
CA TYR A 370 17.33 20.22 -2.88
C TYR A 370 16.79 18.84 -2.52
N ASN A 371 16.59 18.00 -3.52
CA ASN A 371 16.22 16.60 -3.36
C ASN A 371 17.50 15.79 -3.12
N ALA A 372 17.69 15.32 -1.89
CA ALA A 372 18.89 14.61 -1.48
C ALA A 372 19.02 13.21 -2.13
N ASN A 373 17.89 12.57 -2.46
CA ASN A 373 17.87 11.25 -3.09
C ASN A 373 18.32 11.32 -4.55
N LYS A 374 17.83 12.33 -5.29
CA LYS A 374 18.07 12.47 -6.74
C LYS A 374 19.23 13.41 -7.10
N GLY A 375 19.72 14.19 -6.13
CA GLY A 375 20.75 15.19 -6.37
C GLY A 375 20.30 16.37 -7.23
N SER A 376 18.98 16.62 -7.29
CA SER A 376 18.36 17.65 -8.12
C SER A 376 17.85 18.82 -7.29
N VAL A 377 17.73 20.00 -7.92
CA VAL A 377 17.14 21.19 -7.30
C VAL A 377 15.73 21.39 -7.87
N GLU A 378 14.75 21.50 -6.98
CA GLU A 378 13.35 21.84 -7.27
C GLU A 378 13.13 23.32 -6.98
N ASN A 379 12.63 24.08 -7.96
CA ASN A 379 12.49 25.55 -7.87
C ASN A 379 11.07 25.99 -8.20
N LYS A 380 10.64 27.13 -7.65
CA LYS A 380 9.37 27.80 -8.00
C LYS A 380 8.14 26.91 -7.77
N PHE A 381 8.07 26.27 -6.60
CA PHE A 381 6.91 25.52 -6.16
C PHE A 381 5.99 26.39 -5.29
N ASN A 382 4.70 26.04 -5.27
CA ASN A 382 3.74 26.64 -4.35
C ASN A 382 3.54 25.78 -3.11
N VAL A 383 3.36 26.41 -1.95
CA VAL A 383 3.20 25.72 -0.66
C VAL A 383 1.78 25.92 -0.12
N HIS A 384 1.10 24.82 0.14
CA HIS A 384 -0.25 24.80 0.66
C HIS A 384 -0.32 24.03 1.98
N ILE A 385 -1.32 24.39 2.80
CA ILE A 385 -1.72 23.59 3.96
C ILE A 385 -3.05 22.91 3.63
N PRO A 386 -3.19 21.60 3.87
CA PRO A 386 -4.46 20.92 3.74
C PRO A 386 -5.35 21.29 4.92
N HIS A 387 -6.43 22.03 4.64
CA HIS A 387 -7.40 22.46 5.63
C HIS A 387 -8.81 22.03 5.18
N SER A 388 -9.40 21.08 5.90
CA SER A 388 -10.64 20.41 5.49
C SER A 388 -10.50 19.78 4.08
N ASP A 389 -11.26 20.28 3.12
CA ASP A 389 -11.39 19.87 1.73
C ASP A 389 -10.61 20.78 0.76
N GLN A 390 -9.93 21.82 1.26
CA GLN A 390 -9.28 22.84 0.44
C GLN A 390 -7.78 22.93 0.72
N LEU A 391 -7.03 23.27 -0.34
CA LEU A 391 -5.60 23.58 -0.26
C LEU A 391 -5.44 25.08 -0.10
N GLU A 392 -5.15 25.54 1.11
CA GLU A 392 -4.93 26.95 1.39
C GLU A 392 -3.47 27.33 1.06
N LEU A 393 -3.29 28.26 0.12
CA LEU A 393 -1.95 28.78 -0.23
C LEU A 393 -1.39 29.57 0.95
N THR A 394 -0.14 29.28 1.33
CA THR A 394 0.53 29.90 2.48
C THR A 394 1.90 30.43 2.10
N SER A 395 2.40 31.41 2.84
CA SER A 395 3.75 31.97 2.62
C SER A 395 4.86 31.02 3.05
N SER A 396 4.63 30.23 4.10
CA SER A 396 5.60 29.30 4.66
C SER A 396 4.94 28.29 5.58
N VAL A 397 5.50 27.08 5.65
CA VAL A 397 5.09 26.02 6.59
C VAL A 397 6.30 25.61 7.42
N LYS A 398 6.14 25.60 8.74
CA LYS A 398 7.21 25.30 9.72
C LYS A 398 7.23 23.82 10.12
N ALA A 399 8.34 23.41 10.72
CA ALA A 399 8.55 22.10 11.33
C ALA A 399 7.38 21.63 12.20
N GLY A 400 7.11 20.32 12.14
CA GLY A 400 6.02 19.68 12.85
C GLY A 400 4.67 19.71 12.13
N ASN A 401 4.59 20.32 10.94
CA ASN A 401 3.41 20.31 10.08
C ASN A 401 3.58 19.44 8.82
N ILE A 402 2.48 19.27 8.11
CA ILE A 402 2.41 18.65 6.78
C ILE A 402 2.16 19.77 5.77
N ALA A 403 2.97 19.81 4.71
CA ALA A 403 2.85 20.76 3.61
C ALA A 403 2.49 20.02 2.32
N VAL A 404 1.72 20.67 1.45
CA VAL A 404 1.43 20.21 0.10
C VAL A 404 2.14 21.14 -0.89
N LEU A 405 3.12 20.59 -1.59
CA LEU A 405 3.92 21.31 -2.59
C LEU A 405 3.34 21.06 -3.97
N THR A 406 3.21 22.09 -4.79
CA THR A 406 2.80 21.96 -6.20
C THR A 406 3.85 22.55 -7.13
N GLY A 407 4.02 21.95 -8.32
CA GLY A 407 5.05 22.34 -9.28
C GLY A 407 6.40 21.63 -9.12
N MET A 408 6.45 20.58 -8.30
CA MET A 408 7.60 19.66 -8.23
C MET A 408 7.67 18.84 -9.52
N LYS A 409 8.88 18.52 -10.01
CA LYS A 409 9.05 17.80 -11.29
C LYS A 409 9.63 16.40 -11.14
N SER A 410 10.67 16.28 -10.32
CA SER A 410 11.44 15.05 -10.21
C SER A 410 11.15 14.29 -8.92
N THR A 411 10.47 14.91 -7.96
CA THR A 411 10.31 14.38 -6.61
C THR A 411 9.31 13.22 -6.57
N VAL A 412 9.69 12.12 -5.92
CA VAL A 412 8.88 10.91 -5.74
C VAL A 412 8.64 10.61 -4.25
N THR A 413 7.72 9.68 -3.97
CA THR A 413 7.46 9.20 -2.61
C THR A 413 8.75 8.64 -2.00
N SER A 414 8.97 8.88 -0.71
CA SER A 414 10.18 8.55 0.04
C SER A 414 11.40 9.45 -0.20
N ASP A 415 11.29 10.51 -1.01
CA ASP A 415 12.38 11.48 -1.19
C ASP A 415 12.55 12.39 0.04
N THR A 416 13.80 12.68 0.38
CA THR A 416 14.21 13.62 1.43
C THR A 416 14.51 14.97 0.81
N LEU A 417 13.78 16.01 1.24
CA LEU A 417 13.96 17.39 0.81
C LEU A 417 14.70 18.19 1.88
N VAL A 418 15.71 18.94 1.44
CA VAL A 418 16.52 19.83 2.30
C VAL A 418 16.66 21.22 1.68
N ALA A 419 17.13 22.19 2.46
CA ALA A 419 17.28 23.58 2.00
C ALA A 419 18.24 23.73 0.82
N SER A 420 19.39 23.05 0.86
CA SER A 420 20.41 23.11 -0.20
C SER A 420 21.40 21.95 -0.09
N LYS A 421 22.20 21.74 -1.15
CA LYS A 421 23.31 20.76 -1.13
C LYS A 421 24.30 21.02 0.00
N LYS A 422 24.63 22.29 0.29
CA LYS A 422 25.53 22.66 1.40
C LYS A 422 24.94 22.29 2.76
N ALA A 423 23.62 22.49 2.94
CA ALA A 423 22.93 22.06 4.16
C ALA A 423 22.98 20.54 4.33
N ALA A 424 22.84 19.78 3.23
CA ALA A 424 23.00 18.32 3.27
C ALA A 424 24.41 17.90 3.71
N GLU A 425 25.45 18.54 3.18
CA GLU A 425 26.84 18.24 3.53
C GLU A 425 27.13 18.55 5.01
N ILE A 426 26.62 19.68 5.53
CA ILE A 426 26.75 20.03 6.96
C ILE A 426 26.01 19.02 7.84
N ALA A 427 24.79 18.62 7.47
CA ALA A 427 24.03 17.61 8.19
C ALA A 427 24.75 16.25 8.21
N SER A 428 25.38 15.87 7.10
CA SER A 428 26.20 14.66 7.00
C SER A 428 27.38 14.69 7.96
N GLU A 429 28.08 15.83 8.04
CA GLU A 429 29.19 16.02 8.96
C GLU A 429 28.73 15.94 10.43
N ARG A 430 27.58 16.54 10.76
CA ARG A 430 26.98 16.44 12.11
C ARG A 430 26.62 14.99 12.45
N ARG A 431 26.00 14.24 11.53
CA ARG A 431 25.68 12.82 11.75
C ARG A 431 26.93 11.99 12.04
N ARG A 432 28.03 12.23 11.33
CA ARG A 432 29.30 11.50 11.53
C ARG A 432 29.93 11.72 12.91
N LYS A 433 29.62 12.85 13.56
CA LYS A 433 30.12 13.19 14.90
C LYS A 433 29.29 12.57 16.04
N LEU A 434 28.13 11.97 15.74
CA LEU A 434 27.30 11.30 16.74
C LEU A 434 27.88 9.93 17.11
N ILE A 435 27.78 9.56 18.39
CA ILE A 435 28.30 8.29 18.94
C ILE A 435 27.19 7.22 18.87
N ASP A 436 27.53 5.93 18.84
CA ASP A 436 26.56 4.81 18.83
C ASP A 436 25.50 4.87 19.94
N LYS A 437 25.82 5.47 21.10
CA LYS A 437 24.87 5.70 22.20
C LYS A 437 23.78 6.71 21.85
N ASP A 438 24.07 7.69 20.97
CA ASP A 438 23.09 8.64 20.43
C ASP A 438 22.22 8.02 19.31
N LEU A 439 22.70 6.92 18.69
CA LEU A 439 22.03 6.18 17.62
C LEU A 439 21.11 5.05 18.16
N ALA A 440 21.29 4.66 19.42
CA ALA A 440 20.47 3.66 20.09
C ALA A 440 19.00 4.10 20.16
N GLY A 441 18.11 3.35 19.50
CA GLY A 441 16.66 3.63 19.46
C GLY A 441 16.17 4.35 18.20
N VAL A 442 17.07 4.72 17.28
CA VAL A 442 16.76 5.42 16.02
C VAL A 442 16.78 4.47 14.81
N TYR A 443 16.71 3.16 15.07
CA TYR A 443 16.96 2.11 14.09
C TYR A 443 16.12 2.19 12.81
N ASN A 444 15.02 2.95 12.81
CA ASN A 444 14.10 3.07 11.67
C ASN A 444 14.00 4.50 11.09
N LEU A 445 14.81 5.49 11.51
CA LEU A 445 14.62 6.89 11.08
C LEU A 445 15.49 7.33 9.89
N PHE A 446 16.67 6.76 9.72
CA PHE A 446 17.54 6.99 8.56
C PHE A 446 17.86 5.69 7.82
N PHE A 447 18.09 5.78 6.52
CA PHE A 447 18.42 4.62 5.68
C PHE A 447 19.65 3.90 6.28
N GLN A 448 19.48 2.61 6.60
CA GLN A 448 20.59 1.78 7.08
C GLN A 448 21.45 1.43 5.86
N THR A 449 22.73 1.76 5.94
CA THR A 449 23.74 0.96 5.25
C THR A 449 23.83 -0.33 6.06
N SER A 450 23.64 -1.46 5.40
CA SER A 450 23.59 -2.80 5.97
C SER A 450 24.63 -3.00 7.07
N ALA A 451 24.25 -3.73 8.11
CA ALA A 451 25.15 -4.19 9.17
C ALA A 451 26.38 -4.88 8.56
N GLY A 452 27.50 -4.17 8.49
CA GLY A 452 28.75 -4.66 7.92
C GLY A 452 29.68 -3.50 7.62
N HIS A 453 30.59 -3.23 8.55
CA HIS A 453 31.80 -2.40 8.42
C HIS A 453 31.64 -1.05 7.69
N LEU A 454 31.78 0.04 8.47
CA LEU A 454 32.18 1.36 7.99
C LEU A 454 33.58 1.28 7.35
N GLU A 455 33.66 0.77 6.13
CA GLU A 455 34.82 0.94 5.25
C GLU A 455 34.40 1.78 4.04
N HIS A 456 34.94 2.99 4.02
CA HIS A 456 35.18 3.88 2.88
C HIS A 456 34.21 3.87 1.68
N SER A 457 33.59 5.04 1.44
CA SER A 457 32.96 5.52 0.17
C SER A 457 31.44 5.66 0.10
N VAL A 458 30.72 5.80 1.22
CA VAL A 458 29.31 6.25 1.14
C VAL A 458 29.29 7.75 0.81
N ASP A 459 28.63 8.12 -0.31
CA ASP A 459 28.38 9.53 -0.67
C ASP A 459 27.89 10.31 0.56
N PRO A 460 28.45 11.50 0.86
CA PRO A 460 28.10 12.25 2.06
C PRO A 460 26.59 12.58 2.13
N VAL A 461 25.91 12.71 1.00
CA VAL A 461 24.47 12.99 0.94
C VAL A 461 23.62 11.74 1.22
N LYS A 462 24.11 10.53 0.88
CA LYS A 462 23.36 9.28 1.16
C LYS A 462 23.24 9.01 2.66
N SER A 463 24.20 9.47 3.45
CA SER A 463 24.16 9.34 4.90
C SER A 463 23.19 10.29 5.60
N ILE A 464 22.36 11.07 4.92
CA ILE A 464 21.33 11.90 5.59
C ILE A 464 19.91 11.57 5.11
N LEU A 465 19.78 10.57 4.24
CA LEU A 465 18.49 10.15 3.72
C LEU A 465 17.65 9.60 4.86
N LEU A 466 16.48 10.22 5.05
CA LEU A 466 15.47 9.70 5.95
C LEU A 466 15.01 8.36 5.38
N THR A 467 14.79 7.36 6.24
CA THR A 467 14.31 6.06 5.76
C THR A 467 12.99 6.25 5.05
N GLY A 468 13.00 5.91 3.76
CA GLY A 468 11.81 5.77 2.95
C GLY A 468 11.02 4.53 3.34
N ILE A 469 10.04 4.20 2.50
CA ILE A 469 9.28 2.97 2.61
C ILE A 469 9.64 2.09 1.43
N GLU A 470 9.97 0.85 1.73
CA GLU A 470 10.20 -0.18 0.73
C GLU A 470 8.84 -0.65 0.20
N ALA A 471 8.67 -0.58 -1.11
CA ALA A 471 7.47 -1.08 -1.74
C ALA A 471 7.49 -2.62 -1.68
N PRO A 472 6.42 -3.27 -1.18
CA PRO A 472 6.31 -4.73 -1.23
C PRO A 472 6.22 -5.21 -2.68
N ASP A 473 6.63 -6.47 -2.89
CA ASP A 473 6.53 -7.10 -4.21
C ASP A 473 5.06 -7.33 -4.61
N PRO A 474 4.72 -7.13 -5.89
CA PRO A 474 3.38 -7.40 -6.38
C PRO A 474 3.05 -8.89 -6.29
N VAL A 475 1.87 -9.21 -5.77
CA VAL A 475 1.37 -10.59 -5.55
C VAL A 475 0.23 -10.98 -6.51
N TYR A 476 -0.15 -10.07 -7.40
CA TYR A 476 -1.18 -10.27 -8.41
C TYR A 476 -0.75 -9.62 -9.72
N PHE A 477 -0.89 -10.35 -10.82
CA PHE A 477 -0.50 -9.89 -12.15
C PHE A 477 -1.68 -9.99 -13.12
N CYS A 478 -1.88 -8.96 -13.94
CA CYS A 478 -2.87 -8.94 -15.00
C CYS A 478 -2.33 -8.26 -16.26
N THR A 479 -2.95 -8.55 -17.39
CA THR A 479 -2.66 -7.87 -18.65
C THR A 479 -3.53 -6.64 -18.78
N VAL A 480 -2.96 -5.62 -19.41
CA VAL A 480 -3.67 -4.39 -19.69
C VAL A 480 -3.58 -4.08 -21.17
N GLU A 481 -4.75 -4.08 -21.79
CA GLU A 481 -4.94 -3.59 -23.14
C GLU A 481 -5.43 -2.15 -23.03
N ALA A 482 -4.55 -1.22 -23.39
CA ALA A 482 -4.83 0.19 -23.25
C ALA A 482 -4.43 0.97 -24.50
N PRO A 483 -5.17 2.05 -24.83
CA PRO A 483 -4.75 3.00 -25.85
C PRO A 483 -3.36 3.58 -25.51
N SER A 484 -2.63 4.08 -26.52
CA SER A 484 -1.31 4.70 -26.32
C SER A 484 -1.29 5.80 -25.25
N GLU A 485 -2.40 6.53 -25.09
CA GLU A 485 -2.60 7.57 -24.06
C GLU A 485 -2.61 7.04 -22.61
N ALA A 486 -2.94 5.76 -22.41
CA ALA A 486 -2.99 5.15 -21.09
C ALA A 486 -1.62 4.85 -20.48
N SER A 487 -0.56 4.76 -21.30
CA SER A 487 0.79 4.54 -20.79
C SER A 487 1.23 5.69 -19.88
N ASN A 488 0.90 6.93 -20.22
CA ASN A 488 1.21 8.10 -19.40
C ASN A 488 0.42 8.08 -18.09
N ALA A 489 -0.89 7.79 -18.14
CA ALA A 489 -1.74 7.70 -16.95
C ALA A 489 -1.27 6.59 -15.99
N LEU A 490 -0.87 5.44 -16.52
CA LEU A 490 -0.32 4.33 -15.74
C LEU A 490 1.03 4.68 -15.10
N GLN A 491 1.89 5.43 -15.81
CA GLN A 491 3.14 5.93 -15.23
C GLN A 491 2.88 6.93 -14.09
N GLU A 492 1.92 7.85 -14.26
CA GLU A 492 1.51 8.78 -13.21
C GLU A 492 0.97 8.03 -11.98
N LEU A 493 0.13 7.00 -12.19
CA LEU A 493 -0.37 6.13 -11.12
C LEU A 493 0.74 5.30 -10.45
N ALA A 494 1.74 4.83 -11.19
CA ALA A 494 2.89 4.11 -10.62
C ALA A 494 3.80 5.03 -9.80
N ILE A 495 3.89 6.32 -10.15
CA ILE A 495 4.59 7.33 -9.33
C ILE A 495 3.84 7.58 -8.01
N GLU A 496 2.51 7.63 -8.06
CA GLU A 496 1.68 7.74 -6.86
C GLU A 496 1.76 6.51 -5.99
N ASP A 497 1.71 5.32 -6.59
CA ASP A 497 1.78 4.04 -5.92
C ASP A 497 2.95 3.16 -6.42
N PRO A 498 4.12 3.26 -5.78
CA PRO A 498 5.25 2.36 -5.99
C PRO A 498 4.98 0.84 -5.92
N SER A 499 3.87 0.38 -5.31
CA SER A 499 3.52 -1.06 -5.34
C SER A 499 2.92 -1.50 -6.69
N LEU A 500 2.51 -0.54 -7.52
CA LEU A 500 2.07 -0.78 -8.90
C LEU A 500 3.29 -0.88 -9.81
N GLN A 501 3.57 -2.08 -10.30
CA GLN A 501 4.66 -2.31 -11.24
C GLN A 501 4.11 -2.49 -12.65
N MET A 502 4.65 -1.76 -13.61
CA MET A 502 4.31 -1.90 -15.02
C MET A 502 5.51 -2.46 -15.78
N ARG A 503 5.30 -3.52 -16.56
CA ARG A 503 6.30 -4.10 -17.45
C ARG A 503 5.69 -4.28 -18.84
N TYR A 504 6.43 -3.91 -19.87
CA TYR A 504 6.04 -4.20 -21.25
C TYR A 504 6.71 -5.49 -21.69
N ASP A 505 5.91 -6.46 -22.08
CA ASP A 505 6.38 -7.73 -22.63
C ASP A 505 6.55 -7.56 -24.14
N ASN A 506 7.81 -7.45 -24.59
CA ASN A 506 8.15 -7.28 -26.00
C ASN A 506 7.79 -8.50 -26.85
N GLU A 507 7.62 -9.68 -26.25
CA GLU A 507 7.38 -10.91 -27.01
C GLU A 507 5.91 -11.10 -27.33
N LEU A 508 5.04 -10.89 -26.34
CA LEU A 508 3.60 -10.96 -26.52
C LEU A 508 2.97 -9.61 -26.90
N GLY A 509 3.76 -8.53 -26.90
CA GLY A 509 3.31 -7.17 -27.24
C GLY A 509 2.32 -6.58 -26.23
N GLN A 510 2.30 -7.10 -25.01
CA GLN A 510 1.31 -6.79 -23.97
C GLN A 510 1.93 -5.98 -22.83
N THR A 511 1.11 -5.19 -22.15
CA THR A 511 1.50 -4.51 -20.91
C THR A 511 1.05 -5.35 -19.72
N ILE A 512 1.98 -5.78 -18.88
CA ILE A 512 1.72 -6.52 -17.65
C ILE A 512 1.75 -5.53 -16.48
N ILE A 513 0.70 -5.57 -15.67
CA ILE A 513 0.60 -4.83 -14.42
C ILE A 513 0.69 -5.80 -13.25
N GLY A 514 1.61 -5.53 -12.32
CA GLY A 514 1.72 -6.16 -11.02
C GLY A 514 1.16 -5.27 -9.93
N ALA A 515 0.36 -5.82 -9.03
CA ALA A 515 -0.25 -5.13 -7.91
C ALA A 515 -0.35 -6.02 -6.65
N MET A 516 -0.79 -5.42 -5.55
CA MET A 516 -0.91 -6.08 -4.23
C MET A 516 -2.10 -7.03 -4.09
N GLY A 517 -3.03 -7.02 -5.04
CA GLY A 517 -4.23 -7.86 -5.01
C GLY A 517 -5.25 -7.47 -6.06
N GLU A 518 -6.33 -8.24 -6.13
CA GLU A 518 -7.44 -8.05 -7.07
C GLU A 518 -8.15 -6.71 -6.84
N LEU A 519 -8.49 -6.38 -5.59
CA LEU A 519 -9.09 -5.09 -5.22
C LEU A 519 -8.20 -3.92 -5.62
N HIS A 520 -6.88 -4.05 -5.50
CA HIS A 520 -5.96 -2.99 -5.89
C HIS A 520 -6.08 -2.72 -7.41
N ILE A 521 -6.11 -3.76 -8.25
CA ILE A 521 -6.33 -3.61 -9.69
C ILE A 521 -7.69 -2.99 -10.01
N GLU A 522 -8.76 -3.39 -9.31
CA GLU A 522 -10.09 -2.79 -9.47
C GLU A 522 -10.09 -1.28 -9.19
N VAL A 523 -9.42 -0.85 -8.12
CA VAL A 523 -9.24 0.58 -7.81
C VAL A 523 -8.49 1.29 -8.93
N ILE A 524 -7.38 0.71 -9.41
CA ILE A 524 -6.60 1.31 -10.50
C ILE A 524 -7.43 1.45 -11.77
N LYS A 525 -8.23 0.44 -12.12
CA LYS A 525 -9.15 0.48 -13.26
C LYS A 525 -10.17 1.62 -13.13
N ASP A 526 -10.81 1.71 -11.97
CA ASP A 526 -11.78 2.74 -11.66
C ASP A 526 -11.16 4.15 -11.76
N ARG A 527 -9.93 4.32 -11.25
CA ARG A 527 -9.17 5.56 -11.36
C ARG A 527 -8.82 5.92 -12.80
N LEU A 528 -8.37 4.96 -13.61
CA LEU A 528 -8.11 5.21 -15.04
C LEU A 528 -9.37 5.72 -15.73
N GLN A 529 -10.53 5.13 -15.42
CA GLN A 529 -11.80 5.54 -16.01
C GLN A 529 -12.27 6.91 -15.50
N ARG A 530 -12.22 7.18 -14.19
CA ARG A 530 -12.73 8.41 -13.58
C ARG A 530 -11.77 9.60 -13.69
N ASP A 531 -10.51 9.38 -13.32
CA ASP A 531 -9.49 10.43 -13.30
C ASP A 531 -9.04 10.75 -14.73
N TYR A 532 -8.79 9.74 -15.57
CA TYR A 532 -8.22 9.96 -16.90
C TYR A 532 -9.24 9.82 -18.04
N GLY A 533 -10.46 9.35 -17.78
CA GLY A 533 -11.45 9.10 -18.83
C GLY A 533 -11.13 7.89 -19.70
N LEU A 534 -10.19 7.04 -19.26
CA LEU A 534 -9.67 5.92 -20.03
C LEU A 534 -10.37 4.63 -19.64
N ASN A 535 -11.14 4.06 -20.56
CA ASN A 535 -11.72 2.74 -20.36
C ASN A 535 -10.71 1.67 -20.78
N VAL A 536 -10.13 1.01 -19.79
CA VAL A 536 -9.05 0.04 -19.97
C VAL A 536 -9.56 -1.38 -19.74
N PHE A 537 -9.22 -2.29 -20.64
CA PHE A 537 -9.52 -3.71 -20.47
C PHE A 537 -8.38 -4.38 -19.70
N MET A 538 -8.76 -5.09 -18.62
CA MET A 538 -7.83 -5.82 -17.79
C MET A 538 -8.16 -7.30 -17.92
N GLY A 539 -7.22 -8.07 -18.47
CA GLY A 539 -7.38 -9.48 -18.80
C GLY A 539 -6.55 -10.39 -17.91
N SER A 540 -6.74 -11.71 -18.07
CA SER A 540 -5.85 -12.70 -17.48
C SER A 540 -4.44 -12.59 -18.06
N LEU A 541 -3.46 -13.02 -17.28
CA LEU A 541 -2.07 -13.03 -17.71
C LEU A 541 -1.88 -14.03 -18.86
N GLN A 542 -1.44 -13.56 -20.02
CA GLN A 542 -0.98 -14.46 -21.08
C GLN A 542 0.42 -14.93 -20.74
N VAL A 543 0.63 -16.24 -20.82
CA VAL A 543 1.87 -16.89 -20.44
C VAL A 543 2.71 -17.15 -21.68
N ALA A 544 3.93 -16.63 -21.70
CA ALA A 544 4.90 -16.87 -22.77
C ALA A 544 5.52 -18.26 -22.62
N TYR A 545 4.85 -19.28 -23.16
CA TYR A 545 5.40 -20.64 -23.29
C TYR A 545 6.57 -20.67 -24.26
N ARG A 546 7.43 -21.70 -24.15
CA ARG A 546 8.52 -21.98 -25.10
C ARG A 546 8.38 -23.37 -25.69
N GLU A 547 8.94 -23.57 -26.86
CA GLU A 547 9.09 -24.91 -27.45
C GLU A 547 10.56 -25.35 -27.36
N VAL A 548 10.78 -26.61 -27.01
CA VAL A 548 12.12 -27.23 -26.97
C VAL A 548 12.07 -28.53 -27.74
N ILE A 549 13.17 -28.86 -28.41
CA ILE A 549 13.31 -30.10 -29.18
C ILE A 549 13.73 -31.28 -28.30
N ASP A 550 13.19 -32.47 -28.59
CA ASP A 550 13.50 -33.68 -27.83
C ASP A 550 14.78 -34.38 -28.31
N SER A 551 14.97 -34.42 -29.63
CA SER A 551 16.00 -35.24 -30.26
C SER A 551 16.83 -34.47 -31.27
N GLU A 552 18.05 -34.94 -31.50
CA GLU A 552 18.94 -34.40 -32.53
C GLU A 552 18.50 -34.86 -33.91
N VAL A 553 18.36 -33.91 -34.85
CA VAL A 553 17.95 -34.18 -36.23
C VAL A 553 18.86 -33.47 -37.21
N THR A 554 19.28 -34.20 -38.24
CA THR A 554 19.93 -33.62 -39.42
C THR A 554 18.94 -33.56 -40.57
N ASN A 555 18.81 -32.38 -41.18
CA ASN A 555 17.93 -32.16 -42.32
C ASN A 555 18.67 -31.42 -43.44
N THR A 556 18.39 -31.78 -44.68
CA THR A 556 18.92 -31.13 -45.88
C THR A 556 17.77 -30.59 -46.70
N THR A 557 17.85 -29.32 -47.09
CA THR A 557 16.87 -28.68 -47.96
C THR A 557 17.56 -28.07 -49.18
N VAL A 558 16.95 -28.30 -50.34
CA VAL A 558 17.38 -27.73 -51.63
C VAL A 558 16.31 -26.74 -52.07
N LEU A 559 16.73 -25.51 -52.38
CA LEU A 559 15.86 -24.47 -52.89
C LEU A 559 16.40 -23.93 -54.21
N ASN A 560 15.54 -23.96 -55.23
CA ASN A 560 15.83 -23.49 -56.57
C ASN A 560 15.17 -22.13 -56.80
N ALA A 561 15.95 -21.13 -57.20
CA ALA A 561 15.48 -19.80 -57.55
C ALA A 561 15.84 -19.46 -59.01
N THR A 562 14.87 -18.94 -59.76
CA THR A 562 15.06 -18.39 -61.10
C THR A 562 14.97 -16.87 -61.03
N PHE A 563 15.97 -16.16 -61.52
CA PHE A 563 16.02 -14.70 -61.51
C PHE A 563 15.96 -14.12 -62.92
N GLY A 564 14.96 -13.28 -63.20
CA GLY A 564 14.78 -12.57 -64.48
C GLY A 564 14.35 -13.45 -65.67
N ASP A 565 14.40 -12.88 -66.88
CA ASP A 565 14.13 -13.59 -68.16
C ASP A 565 15.20 -14.65 -68.52
N SER A 566 16.26 -14.77 -67.72
CA SER A 566 17.29 -15.80 -67.88
C SER A 566 16.90 -17.09 -67.16
N GLU A 567 16.87 -18.21 -67.88
CA GLU A 567 16.62 -19.58 -67.37
C GLU A 567 17.70 -20.13 -66.41
N LEU A 568 18.61 -19.29 -65.88
CA LEU A 568 19.66 -19.73 -64.96
C LEU A 568 19.03 -20.08 -63.60
N LYS A 569 18.96 -21.38 -63.32
CA LYS A 569 18.53 -21.93 -62.04
C LYS A 569 19.66 -21.80 -61.03
N HIS A 570 19.48 -20.93 -60.06
CA HIS A 570 20.33 -20.83 -58.89
C HIS A 570 19.82 -21.82 -57.83
N GLU A 571 20.69 -22.71 -57.37
CA GLU A 571 20.41 -23.78 -56.42
C GLU A 571 21.18 -23.51 -55.14
N CYS A 572 20.48 -23.58 -54.02
CA CYS A 572 21.05 -23.49 -52.68
C CYS A 572 20.67 -24.75 -51.92
N ARG A 573 21.68 -25.55 -51.54
CA ARG A 573 21.52 -26.72 -50.67
C ARG A 573 22.16 -26.42 -49.32
N ILE A 574 21.37 -26.53 -48.26
CA ILE A 574 21.82 -26.31 -46.88
C ILE A 574 21.46 -27.56 -46.07
N THR A 575 22.42 -28.03 -45.28
CA THR A 575 22.21 -29.10 -44.31
C THR A 575 22.51 -28.57 -42.91
N PHE A 576 21.53 -28.71 -42.02
CA PHE A 576 21.68 -28.41 -40.60
C PHE A 576 21.55 -29.67 -39.76
N THR A 577 22.35 -29.73 -38.71
CA THR A 577 22.14 -30.60 -37.56
C THR A 577 21.65 -29.74 -36.40
N ILE A 578 20.44 -30.02 -35.94
CA ILE A 578 19.81 -29.30 -34.83
C ILE A 578 19.80 -30.21 -33.62
N LYS A 579 20.35 -29.73 -32.49
CA LYS A 579 20.43 -30.51 -31.25
C LYS A 579 19.95 -29.70 -30.04
N PRO A 580 19.33 -30.35 -29.04
CA PRO A 580 18.96 -29.67 -27.80
C PRO A 580 20.21 -29.20 -27.06
N SER A 581 20.13 -27.99 -26.52
CA SER A 581 21.18 -27.35 -25.73
C SER A 581 20.52 -26.68 -24.52
N ARG A 582 20.33 -27.45 -23.45
CA ARG A 582 19.73 -26.98 -22.19
C ARG A 582 20.43 -25.72 -21.68
N ASP A 583 19.64 -24.79 -21.18
CA ASP A 583 20.09 -23.52 -20.57
C ASP A 583 20.84 -22.57 -21.53
N SER A 584 20.78 -22.80 -22.85
CA SER A 584 21.35 -21.86 -23.83
C SER A 584 20.45 -20.66 -24.09
N GLY A 585 19.16 -20.79 -23.76
CA GLY A 585 18.16 -19.75 -23.90
C GLY A 585 17.77 -19.51 -25.35
N LYS A 586 17.62 -18.23 -25.71
CA LYS A 586 17.30 -17.83 -27.08
C LYS A 586 18.49 -18.10 -28.01
N PHE A 587 18.20 -18.61 -29.21
CA PHE A 587 19.20 -18.79 -30.26
C PHE A 587 19.98 -17.50 -30.53
N LYS A 588 21.32 -17.60 -30.56
CA LYS A 588 22.23 -16.46 -30.76
C LYS A 588 22.84 -16.48 -32.14
N GLU A 589 23.51 -17.57 -32.49
CA GLU A 589 24.22 -17.74 -33.76
C GLU A 589 24.35 -19.23 -34.11
N ILE A 590 24.53 -19.52 -35.40
CA ILE A 590 24.84 -20.86 -35.86
C ILE A 590 26.28 -21.24 -35.52
N VAL A 591 26.51 -22.52 -35.26
CA VAL A 591 27.86 -23.09 -35.19
C VAL A 591 28.19 -23.67 -36.56
N VAL A 592 29.31 -23.25 -37.16
CA VAL A 592 29.72 -23.74 -38.49
C VAL A 592 30.72 -24.89 -38.31
N LEU A 593 30.30 -26.10 -38.69
CA LEU A 593 31.13 -27.31 -38.69
C LEU A 593 30.96 -28.02 -40.03
N LEU A 594 31.60 -27.47 -41.06
CA LEU A 594 31.54 -28.02 -42.41
C LEU A 594 32.44 -29.26 -42.53
N ASP A 595 31.96 -30.28 -43.23
CA ASP A 595 32.79 -31.43 -43.61
C ASP A 595 33.98 -31.01 -44.48
N ASP A 596 35.12 -31.68 -44.34
CA ASP A 596 36.35 -31.42 -45.12
C ASP A 596 36.15 -31.48 -46.65
N SER A 597 35.07 -32.14 -47.10
CA SER A 597 34.69 -32.24 -48.51
C SER A 597 33.96 -31.00 -49.06
N ASN A 598 33.57 -30.06 -48.20
CA ASN A 598 32.85 -28.84 -48.57
C ASN A 598 33.81 -27.77 -49.10
N GLU A 599 33.43 -27.06 -50.17
CA GLU A 599 34.26 -26.02 -50.80
C GLU A 599 34.61 -24.84 -49.87
N TYR A 600 33.82 -24.62 -48.82
CA TYR A 600 34.02 -23.55 -47.83
C TYR A 600 34.73 -24.04 -46.55
N ALA A 601 35.05 -25.34 -46.45
CA ALA A 601 35.83 -25.87 -45.33
C ALA A 601 37.26 -25.26 -45.34
N GLY A 602 37.66 -24.65 -44.21
CA GLY A 602 38.95 -23.96 -44.06
C GLY A 602 39.06 -22.59 -44.75
N VAL A 603 38.25 -22.29 -45.76
CA VAL A 603 38.21 -20.98 -46.46
C VAL A 603 37.22 -19.99 -45.82
N GLY A 604 36.16 -20.50 -45.19
CA GLY A 604 35.12 -19.71 -44.54
C GLY A 604 34.01 -19.27 -45.50
N ILE A 605 32.79 -19.15 -44.98
CA ILE A 605 31.61 -18.64 -45.70
C ILE A 605 31.67 -17.11 -45.72
N TYR A 606 31.24 -16.48 -46.82
CA TYR A 606 31.15 -15.02 -46.88
C TYR A 606 30.22 -14.46 -45.78
N GLU A 607 30.65 -13.38 -45.13
CA GLU A 607 29.96 -12.79 -43.98
C GLU A 607 28.50 -12.41 -44.27
N ASN A 608 28.23 -11.88 -45.47
CA ASN A 608 26.89 -11.55 -45.93
C ASN A 608 25.97 -12.78 -46.06
N TRP A 609 26.51 -13.94 -46.45
CA TRP A 609 25.76 -15.19 -46.53
C TRP A 609 25.57 -15.80 -45.15
N LEU A 610 26.58 -15.74 -44.29
CA LEU A 610 26.47 -16.18 -42.91
C LEU A 610 25.39 -15.39 -42.15
N ASN A 611 25.34 -14.07 -42.33
CA ASN A 611 24.30 -13.21 -41.77
C ASN A 611 22.89 -13.61 -42.28
N ALA A 612 22.76 -13.91 -43.57
CA ALA A 612 21.50 -14.36 -44.15
C ALA A 612 21.06 -15.74 -43.63
N ILE A 613 22.02 -16.66 -43.42
CA ILE A 613 21.76 -17.96 -42.81
C ILE A 613 21.27 -17.76 -41.36
N ASN A 614 22.00 -16.97 -40.56
CA ASN A 614 21.63 -16.65 -39.18
C ASN A 614 20.24 -16.01 -39.09
N GLU A 615 19.91 -15.08 -40.00
CA GLU A 615 18.59 -14.46 -40.08
C GLU A 615 17.50 -15.48 -40.42
N GLY A 616 17.76 -16.38 -41.39
CA GLY A 616 16.86 -17.48 -41.73
C GLY A 616 16.59 -18.44 -40.57
N CYS A 617 17.65 -18.84 -39.85
CA CYS A 617 17.54 -19.69 -38.66
C CYS A 617 16.77 -18.98 -37.52
N THR A 618 17.08 -17.70 -37.27
CA THR A 618 16.40 -16.90 -36.24
C THR A 618 14.91 -16.79 -36.54
N ASN A 619 14.54 -16.51 -37.80
CA ASN A 619 13.14 -16.40 -38.21
C ASN A 619 12.38 -17.73 -38.09
N ALA A 620 13.02 -18.86 -38.40
CA ALA A 620 12.40 -20.18 -38.23
C ALA A 620 12.20 -20.56 -36.76
N LEU A 621 13.10 -20.15 -35.86
CA LEU A 621 13.01 -20.44 -34.43
C LEU A 621 12.05 -19.51 -33.68
N CYS A 622 11.58 -18.41 -34.29
CA CYS A 622 10.57 -17.54 -33.70
C CYS A 622 9.20 -18.22 -33.54
N SER A 623 8.89 -19.23 -34.35
CA SER A 623 7.60 -19.93 -34.30
C SER A 623 7.80 -21.45 -34.42
N GLY A 624 7.56 -22.15 -33.32
CA GLY A 624 7.70 -23.60 -33.22
C GLY A 624 6.52 -24.36 -33.84
N PRO A 625 6.70 -25.65 -34.15
CA PRO A 625 5.71 -26.47 -34.84
C PRO A 625 4.49 -26.86 -33.99
N LEU A 626 4.55 -26.78 -32.65
CA LEU A 626 3.51 -27.32 -31.78
C LEU A 626 2.34 -26.35 -31.55
N ALA A 627 2.65 -25.16 -31.05
CA ALA A 627 1.66 -24.12 -30.75
C ALA A 627 2.10 -22.73 -31.26
N GLY A 628 3.20 -22.67 -32.02
CA GLY A 628 3.70 -21.44 -32.63
C GLY A 628 4.55 -20.59 -31.68
N PHE A 629 4.96 -21.12 -30.52
CA PHE A 629 5.79 -20.39 -29.56
C PHE A 629 7.26 -20.38 -29.96
N ALA A 630 8.03 -19.43 -29.43
CA ALA A 630 9.46 -19.34 -29.73
C ALA A 630 10.22 -20.58 -29.23
N VAL A 631 11.10 -21.10 -30.09
CA VAL A 631 11.92 -22.27 -29.81
C VAL A 631 13.19 -21.84 -29.04
N TYR A 632 13.41 -22.44 -27.87
CA TYR A 632 14.53 -22.15 -26.98
C TYR A 632 15.40 -23.40 -26.79
N ASP A 633 16.59 -23.21 -26.23
CA ASP A 633 17.51 -24.30 -25.88
C ASP A 633 17.89 -25.17 -27.09
N VAL A 634 18.21 -24.52 -28.20
CA VAL A 634 18.57 -25.17 -29.46
C VAL A 634 19.93 -24.69 -29.96
N ALA A 635 20.79 -25.64 -30.30
CA ALA A 635 22.00 -25.38 -31.07
C ALA A 635 21.78 -25.81 -32.53
N VAL A 636 22.01 -24.88 -33.45
CA VAL A 636 21.94 -25.12 -34.91
C VAL A 636 23.37 -25.19 -35.45
N ILE A 637 23.73 -26.35 -36.01
CA ILE A 637 25.04 -26.63 -36.57
C ILE A 637 24.93 -26.71 -38.09
N LEU A 638 25.65 -25.88 -38.82
CA LEU A 638 25.77 -25.96 -40.27
C LEU A 638 26.80 -27.03 -40.64
N THR A 639 26.34 -28.12 -41.25
CA THR A 639 27.19 -29.27 -41.61
C THR A 639 27.54 -29.32 -43.09
N ASP A 640 26.65 -28.87 -43.97
CA ASP A 640 26.91 -28.78 -45.40
C ASP A 640 26.22 -27.56 -46.03
N PHE A 641 26.91 -26.91 -46.96
CA PHE A 641 26.45 -25.72 -47.67
C PHE A 641 26.96 -25.72 -49.10
N VAL A 642 26.05 -25.76 -50.09
CA VAL A 642 26.38 -25.78 -51.52
C VAL A 642 25.55 -24.76 -52.28
N THR A 643 26.18 -23.97 -53.15
CA THR A 643 25.54 -22.90 -53.92
C THR A 643 25.95 -22.94 -55.39
N SER A 644 25.01 -22.83 -56.32
CA SER A 644 25.34 -22.72 -57.75
C SER A 644 25.71 -21.28 -58.14
N GLY A 645 27.00 -20.97 -58.00
CA GLY A 645 27.64 -19.75 -58.49
C GLY A 645 27.90 -18.67 -57.42
N LYS A 646 28.86 -17.77 -57.70
CA LYS A 646 29.36 -16.75 -56.76
C LYS A 646 28.43 -15.54 -56.50
N ARG A 647 27.19 -15.55 -57.00
CA ARG A 647 26.24 -14.41 -56.92
C ARG A 647 24.83 -14.84 -56.55
N LEU A 648 24.68 -15.56 -55.44
CA LEU A 648 23.34 -15.85 -54.90
C LEU A 648 22.80 -14.66 -54.10
N ASN A 649 21.51 -14.37 -54.24
CA ASN A 649 20.83 -13.36 -53.41
C ASN A 649 20.71 -13.88 -51.96
N PRO A 650 21.17 -13.12 -50.95
CA PRO A 650 21.00 -13.47 -49.53
C PRO A 650 19.59 -13.90 -49.14
N SER A 651 18.53 -13.33 -49.75
CA SER A 651 17.14 -13.71 -49.45
C SER A 651 16.82 -15.18 -49.75
N VAL A 652 17.44 -15.78 -50.79
CA VAL A 652 17.25 -17.20 -51.14
C VAL A 652 17.94 -18.09 -50.11
N ILE A 653 19.12 -17.68 -49.64
CA ILE A 653 19.87 -18.39 -48.59
C ILE A 653 19.09 -18.36 -47.29
N SER A 654 18.57 -17.19 -46.89
CA SER A 654 17.72 -17.06 -45.69
C SER A 654 16.46 -17.93 -45.80
N ALA A 655 15.77 -17.93 -46.95
CA ALA A 655 14.59 -18.75 -47.16
C ALA A 655 14.89 -20.26 -47.11
N ALA A 656 16.01 -20.69 -47.72
CA ALA A 656 16.47 -22.08 -47.66
C ALA A 656 16.82 -22.49 -46.23
N ALA A 657 17.50 -21.61 -45.49
CA ALA A 657 17.86 -21.86 -44.10
C ALA A 657 16.63 -21.96 -43.19
N SER A 658 15.68 -21.02 -43.34
CA SER A 658 14.43 -21.01 -42.60
C SER A 658 13.62 -22.29 -42.85
N LYS A 659 13.43 -22.67 -44.12
CA LYS A 659 12.72 -23.89 -44.50
C LYS A 659 13.39 -25.15 -43.94
N CYS A 660 14.72 -25.22 -43.99
CA CYS A 660 15.47 -26.36 -43.49
C CYS A 660 15.29 -26.56 -41.98
N VAL A 661 15.35 -25.47 -41.22
CA VAL A 661 15.12 -25.49 -39.77
C VAL A 661 13.67 -25.87 -39.46
N THR A 662 12.68 -25.31 -40.14
CA THR A 662 11.26 -25.66 -39.91
C THR A 662 10.98 -27.15 -40.16
N GLU A 663 11.51 -27.72 -41.24
CA GLU A 663 11.37 -29.16 -41.55
C GLU A 663 12.11 -30.04 -40.51
N ALA A 664 13.25 -29.59 -40.00
CA ALA A 664 13.99 -30.29 -38.95
C ALA A 664 13.23 -30.26 -37.61
N LEU A 665 12.65 -29.12 -37.22
CA LEU A 665 11.84 -28.98 -36.00
C LEU A 665 10.63 -29.93 -36.01
N GLN A 666 9.96 -30.09 -37.16
CA GLN A 666 8.84 -31.03 -37.30
C GLN A 666 9.25 -32.49 -37.09
N LYS A 667 10.48 -32.86 -37.47
CA LYS A 667 11.02 -34.22 -37.32
C LYS A 667 11.59 -34.49 -35.92
N ALA A 668 12.11 -33.47 -35.25
CA ALA A 668 12.81 -33.60 -33.96
C ALA A 668 11.91 -33.94 -32.78
N GLY A 669 10.61 -33.73 -32.90
CA GLY A 669 9.69 -33.74 -31.76
C GLY A 669 9.89 -32.49 -30.90
N THR A 670 8.80 -31.93 -30.39
CA THR A 670 8.84 -30.73 -29.54
C THR A 670 7.90 -30.88 -28.35
N HIS A 671 8.31 -30.34 -27.20
CA HIS A 671 7.49 -30.17 -26.02
C HIS A 671 7.49 -28.71 -25.56
N LEU A 672 6.54 -28.38 -24.68
CA LEU A 672 6.40 -27.02 -24.16
C LEU A 672 7.12 -26.85 -22.83
N LEU A 673 7.73 -25.68 -22.65
CA LEU A 673 8.12 -25.14 -21.35
C LEU A 673 7.15 -24.04 -20.90
N GLU A 674 6.82 -24.03 -19.60
CA GLU A 674 6.09 -22.96 -18.94
C GLU A 674 7.00 -22.18 -17.98
N PRO A 675 6.80 -20.87 -17.84
CA PRO A 675 7.54 -20.07 -16.87
C PRO A 675 7.08 -20.38 -15.44
N ILE A 676 8.03 -20.42 -14.52
CA ILE A 676 7.84 -20.70 -13.10
C ILE A 676 8.21 -19.53 -12.22
N MET A 677 7.52 -19.43 -11.09
CA MET A 677 7.78 -18.46 -10.05
C MET A 677 8.24 -19.17 -8.78
N ASN A 678 9.31 -18.66 -8.18
CA ASN A 678 9.73 -19.00 -6.84
C ASN A 678 8.84 -18.23 -5.87
N ILE A 679 8.23 -18.95 -4.93
CA ILE A 679 7.25 -18.41 -4.00
C ILE A 679 7.71 -18.71 -2.58
N GLU A 680 7.72 -17.67 -1.75
CA GLU A 680 7.86 -17.83 -0.31
C GLU A 680 6.58 -17.37 0.39
N VAL A 681 5.95 -18.27 1.15
CA VAL A 681 4.80 -17.94 1.99
C VAL A 681 5.23 -18.01 3.46
N ILE A 682 5.11 -16.89 4.17
CA ILE A 682 5.55 -16.75 5.57
C ILE A 682 4.31 -16.61 6.45
N THR A 683 4.21 -17.41 7.51
CA THR A 683 3.08 -17.37 8.46
C THR A 683 3.54 -17.64 9.89
N THR A 684 2.79 -17.17 10.88
CA THR A 684 3.12 -17.37 12.32
C THR A 684 2.48 -18.61 12.93
N SER A 685 1.75 -19.40 12.15
CA SER A 685 1.03 -20.59 12.66
C SER A 685 1.27 -21.80 11.78
N LYS A 686 1.68 -22.90 12.42
CA LYS A 686 1.90 -24.18 11.75
C LYS A 686 0.65 -24.66 11.00
N ARG A 687 -0.53 -24.51 11.61
CA ARG A 687 -1.81 -24.88 10.98
C ARG A 687 -2.04 -24.15 9.66
N TYR A 688 -1.69 -22.87 9.59
CA TYR A 688 -1.82 -22.10 8.36
C TYR A 688 -0.79 -22.52 7.31
N ALA A 689 0.43 -22.88 7.73
CA ALA A 689 1.44 -23.43 6.83
C ALA A 689 0.97 -24.76 6.22
N ASP A 690 0.39 -25.66 7.03
CA ASP A 690 -0.15 -26.94 6.55
C ASP A 690 -1.29 -26.75 5.54
N MET A 691 -2.21 -25.80 5.79
CA MET A 691 -3.28 -25.49 4.84
C MET A 691 -2.75 -24.81 3.56
N THR A 692 -1.68 -24.02 3.68
CA THR A 692 -1.00 -23.40 2.52
C THR A 692 -0.39 -24.46 1.62
N LEU A 693 0.24 -25.50 2.18
CA LEU A 693 0.77 -26.62 1.40
C LEU A 693 -0.32 -27.31 0.55
N GLN A 694 -1.51 -27.53 1.12
CA GLN A 694 -2.62 -28.16 0.40
C GLN A 694 -3.04 -27.32 -0.82
N GLU A 695 -3.08 -26.00 -0.69
CA GLU A 695 -3.40 -25.10 -1.80
C GLU A 695 -2.29 -25.08 -2.86
N ILE A 696 -1.02 -25.14 -2.45
CA ILE A 696 0.13 -25.24 -3.37
C ILE A 696 0.06 -26.53 -4.20
N TYR A 697 -0.20 -27.68 -3.56
CA TYR A 697 -0.30 -28.96 -4.28
C TYR A 697 -1.48 -29.00 -5.25
N LYS A 698 -2.61 -28.37 -4.89
CA LYS A 698 -3.77 -28.24 -5.78
C LYS A 698 -3.45 -27.48 -7.07
N ARG A 699 -2.43 -26.61 -7.04
CA ARG A 699 -2.02 -25.71 -8.14
C ARG A 699 -0.73 -26.13 -8.84
N ARG A 700 -0.39 -27.43 -8.80
CA ARG A 700 0.84 -27.99 -9.41
C ARG A 700 2.13 -27.38 -8.86
N GLY A 701 2.10 -26.80 -7.67
CA GLY A 701 3.28 -26.26 -7.03
C GLY A 701 4.16 -27.37 -6.46
N ILE A 702 5.46 -27.25 -6.66
CA ILE A 702 6.49 -28.15 -6.15
C ILE A 702 7.11 -27.48 -4.92
N VAL A 703 6.92 -28.08 -3.76
CA VAL A 703 7.49 -27.58 -2.50
C VAL A 703 8.95 -28.03 -2.42
N SER A 704 9.82 -27.15 -1.90
CA SER A 704 11.23 -27.47 -1.63
C SER A 704 11.38 -28.70 -0.71
N GLU A 705 12.53 -29.38 -0.79
CA GLU A 705 12.80 -30.61 -0.02
C GLU A 705 12.68 -30.43 1.50
N SER A 706 12.91 -29.21 2.00
CA SER A 706 12.76 -28.84 3.41
C SER A 706 11.29 -28.66 3.85
N GLY A 707 10.34 -28.64 2.92
CA GLY A 707 8.91 -28.56 3.20
C GLY A 707 8.52 -27.26 3.90
N ILE A 708 8.26 -27.33 5.20
CA ILE A 708 8.00 -26.18 6.06
C ILE A 708 9.24 -25.93 6.90
N GLU A 709 9.90 -24.79 6.67
CA GLU A 709 11.01 -24.34 7.49
C GLU A 709 10.48 -23.54 8.67
N CYS A 710 10.93 -23.87 9.88
CA CYS A 710 10.63 -23.08 11.08
C CYS A 710 11.81 -22.17 11.38
N ILE A 711 11.62 -20.85 11.21
CA ILE A 711 12.63 -19.82 11.49
C ILE A 711 12.11 -18.96 12.64
N GLY A 712 12.65 -19.18 13.84
CA GLY A 712 12.16 -18.53 15.06
C GLY A 712 10.69 -18.88 15.31
N ASP A 713 9.84 -17.85 15.43
CA ASP A 713 8.38 -17.99 15.63
C ASP A 713 7.59 -17.98 14.31
N THR A 714 8.28 -18.09 13.17
CA THR A 714 7.66 -18.06 11.83
C THR A 714 7.89 -19.36 11.08
N TYR A 715 6.88 -19.73 10.30
CA TYR A 715 6.90 -20.86 9.38
C TYR A 715 6.99 -20.33 7.96
N VAL A 716 7.96 -20.79 7.22
CA VAL A 716 8.23 -20.41 5.83
C VAL A 716 7.99 -21.62 4.94
N VAL A 717 7.16 -21.45 3.92
CA VAL A 717 6.89 -22.44 2.89
C VAL A 717 7.49 -21.94 1.59
N ARG A 718 8.50 -22.64 1.10
CA ARG A 718 9.17 -22.33 -0.17
C ARG A 718 8.71 -23.30 -1.24
N CYS A 719 8.18 -22.78 -2.33
CA CYS A 719 7.75 -23.59 -3.46
C CYS A 719 8.01 -22.92 -4.80
N ILE A 720 7.98 -23.74 -5.85
CA ILE A 720 8.02 -23.33 -7.24
C ILE A 720 6.64 -23.61 -7.81
N MET A 721 6.04 -22.65 -8.52
CA MET A 721 4.72 -22.83 -9.14
C MET A 721 4.67 -22.22 -10.54
N PRO A 722 3.95 -22.85 -11.49
CA PRO A 722 3.74 -22.24 -12.81
C PRO A 722 3.06 -20.88 -12.71
N LEU A 723 3.51 -19.93 -13.55
CA LEU A 723 2.94 -18.59 -13.62
C LEU A 723 1.44 -18.61 -13.98
N ALA A 724 1.02 -19.57 -14.80
CA ALA A 724 -0.39 -19.77 -15.16
C ALA A 724 -1.31 -20.06 -13.95
N GLU A 725 -0.78 -20.68 -12.91
CA GLU A 725 -1.54 -21.14 -11.73
C GLU A 725 -1.59 -20.10 -10.61
N LEU A 726 -0.87 -18.98 -10.77
CA LEU A 726 -0.83 -17.89 -9.78
C LEU A 726 -2.11 -17.06 -9.75
N GLN A 727 -2.98 -17.18 -10.75
CA GLN A 727 -4.23 -16.42 -10.78
C GLN A 727 -5.11 -16.77 -9.57
N GLY A 728 -5.41 -15.77 -8.76
CA GLY A 728 -6.18 -15.91 -7.51
C GLY A 728 -5.45 -16.61 -6.36
N PHE A 729 -4.16 -16.97 -6.51
CA PHE A 729 -3.40 -17.64 -5.46
C PHE A 729 -3.30 -16.79 -4.19
N SER A 730 -2.93 -15.51 -4.33
CA SER A 730 -2.81 -14.59 -3.19
C SER A 730 -4.12 -14.40 -2.42
N LYS A 731 -5.26 -14.37 -3.13
CA LYS A 731 -6.60 -14.34 -2.54
C LYS A 731 -6.89 -15.59 -1.70
N ASN A 732 -6.63 -16.77 -2.25
CA ASN A 732 -6.88 -18.03 -1.55
C ASN A 732 -6.01 -18.18 -0.30
N ILE A 733 -4.71 -17.87 -0.40
CA ILE A 733 -3.80 -17.91 0.76
C ILE A 733 -4.25 -16.93 1.84
N ARG A 734 -4.68 -15.72 1.48
CA ARG A 734 -5.22 -14.77 2.46
C ARG A 734 -6.48 -15.27 3.14
N ILE A 735 -7.39 -15.92 2.42
CA ILE A 735 -8.60 -16.52 3.01
C ILE A 735 -8.22 -17.63 4.00
N ILE A 736 -7.36 -18.56 3.56
CA ILE A 736 -6.91 -19.71 4.37
C ILE A 736 -6.20 -19.26 5.65
N THR A 737 -5.33 -18.25 5.52
CA THR A 737 -4.52 -17.75 6.63
C THR A 737 -5.18 -16.60 7.38
N SER A 738 -6.44 -16.26 7.08
CA SER A 738 -7.14 -15.10 7.66
C SER A 738 -6.35 -13.78 7.53
N GLY A 739 -5.51 -13.66 6.49
CA GLY A 739 -4.65 -12.51 6.22
C GLY A 739 -3.34 -12.46 7.01
N TYR A 740 -2.96 -13.51 7.74
CA TYR A 740 -1.71 -13.55 8.51
C TYR A 740 -0.46 -13.91 7.70
N ALA A 741 -0.63 -14.46 6.49
CA ALA A 741 0.50 -14.83 5.65
C ALA A 741 0.97 -13.68 4.76
N SER A 742 2.29 -13.53 4.63
CA SER A 742 2.92 -12.75 3.56
C SER A 742 3.39 -13.67 2.44
N ILE A 743 3.41 -13.15 1.21
CA ILE A 743 3.76 -13.87 0.00
C ILE A 743 4.82 -13.05 -0.73
N HIS A 744 5.93 -13.70 -1.07
CA HIS A 744 6.98 -13.15 -1.93
C HIS A 744 7.06 -13.97 -3.21
N LEU A 745 7.25 -13.29 -4.34
CA LEU A 745 7.26 -13.88 -5.68
C LEU A 745 8.50 -13.44 -6.43
N GLU A 746 9.30 -14.39 -6.89
CA GLU A 746 10.48 -14.16 -7.73
C GLU A 746 10.40 -15.02 -8.99
N ILE A 747 11.06 -14.60 -10.08
CA ILE A 747 11.11 -15.37 -11.33
C ILE A 747 12.09 -16.53 -11.14
N GLY A 748 11.61 -17.76 -11.31
CA GLY A 748 12.42 -18.97 -11.14
C GLY A 748 13.05 -19.52 -12.43
N GLY A 749 12.45 -19.24 -13.59
CA GLY A 749 12.90 -19.73 -14.89
C GLY A 749 11.78 -20.41 -15.68
N TYR A 750 12.09 -21.53 -16.32
CA TYR A 750 11.16 -22.35 -17.11
C TYR A 750 11.22 -23.82 -16.68
N GLN A 751 10.10 -24.53 -16.81
CA GLN A 751 10.01 -25.97 -16.56
C GLN A 751 9.16 -26.67 -17.64
N ASP A 752 9.30 -27.99 -17.75
CA ASP A 752 8.51 -28.81 -18.67
C ASP A 752 7.01 -28.78 -18.31
N VAL A 753 6.18 -28.60 -19.34
CA VAL A 753 4.72 -28.68 -19.22
C VAL A 753 4.28 -30.15 -19.17
N SER A 754 3.31 -30.48 -18.33
CA SER A 754 2.75 -31.84 -18.31
C SER A 754 2.03 -32.20 -19.61
N GLU A 755 2.09 -33.46 -20.04
CA GLU A 755 1.48 -33.89 -21.31
C GLU A 755 -0.02 -33.56 -21.42
N GLN A 756 -0.75 -33.61 -20.31
CA GLN A 756 -2.17 -33.24 -20.26
C GLN A 756 -2.36 -31.76 -20.57
N LYS A 757 -1.56 -30.89 -19.94
CA LYS A 757 -1.65 -29.44 -20.13
C LYS A 757 -1.16 -29.01 -21.51
N GLN A 758 -0.14 -29.67 -22.04
CA GLN A 758 0.33 -29.46 -23.41
C GLN A 758 -0.81 -29.71 -24.43
N LYS A 759 -1.61 -30.77 -24.24
CA LYS A 759 -2.78 -31.06 -25.10
C LYS A 759 -3.86 -29.98 -25.00
N GLU A 760 -4.08 -29.43 -23.81
CA GLU A 760 -5.03 -28.31 -23.60
C GLU A 760 -4.57 -27.04 -24.32
N ILE A 761 -3.28 -26.70 -24.23
CA ILE A 761 -2.70 -25.50 -24.87
C ILE A 761 -2.77 -25.61 -26.40
N VAL A 762 -2.48 -26.79 -26.95
CA VAL A 762 -2.49 -27.03 -28.41
C VAL A 762 -3.92 -27.06 -28.97
N ASN A 763 -4.92 -27.49 -28.18
CA ASN A 763 -6.33 -27.59 -28.61
C ASN A 763 -7.27 -26.77 -27.71
N PRO A 764 -7.28 -25.43 -27.84
CA PRO A 764 -8.08 -24.55 -26.97
C PRO A 764 -9.61 -24.70 -27.14
N THR A 765 -10.10 -25.42 -28.15
CA THR A 765 -11.51 -25.45 -28.56
C THR A 765 -12.43 -26.45 -27.82
N LYS A 766 -11.98 -27.11 -26.74
CA LYS A 766 -12.82 -28.11 -26.03
C LYS A 766 -13.05 -27.90 -24.53
N SER A 767 -12.44 -26.91 -23.89
CA SER A 767 -12.62 -26.67 -22.45
C SER A 767 -13.22 -25.28 -22.18
N GLY A 768 -14.55 -25.22 -22.15
CA GLY A 768 -15.34 -24.36 -21.25
C GLY A 768 -15.25 -22.84 -21.44
N PHE A 769 -16.01 -22.30 -22.40
CA PHE A 769 -16.79 -21.08 -22.12
C PHE A 769 -18.12 -21.52 -21.49
N ILE A 770 -18.08 -21.86 -20.21
CA ILE A 770 -19.24 -21.79 -19.32
C ILE A 770 -18.72 -21.14 -18.04
N ASP A 771 -18.81 -19.82 -18.00
CA ASP A 771 -19.34 -19.04 -16.87
C ASP A 771 -19.45 -17.56 -17.28
#